data_AF-A0A7C6XAF8-F1
#
_entry.id   AF-A0A7C6XAF8-F1
#
_cell.length_a   1.000
_cell.length_b   1.000
_cell.length_c   1.000
_cell.angle_alpha   90.00
_cell.angle_beta   90.00
_cell.angle_gamma   90.00
#
_symmetry.space_group_name_H-M   'P 1'
#
loop_
_entity.id
_entity.type
_entity.pdbx_description
1 polymer ?
#
loop_
_entity_poly.entity_id
_entity_poly.type
_entity_poly.pdbx_seq_one_letter_code
_entity_poly.pdbx_strand_id
1 'polypeptide(L)'
;MRVRIWGSRPPADSERPAGGITRSCFGRSLLLLLASSLAPAAAAPVLDEAPAVEGEWGYRPGPGTVSQVTPPGFTWRPTQGIVSYELECGKGTGFQEIAYRAEGITMNVHCPPRVLPPGVYTWRYRGKDAEGQLTPWSQARTFEIAQSAVEMPLPTREELLARVPKTHPRLFMRPEDVARLRERARGDLKPQFDRLVQRCELLLQSPPPTAEPPKYPPGTVRNSEEWRKIWWGNRTYTIAALDSAATLAFTRLIGGKEEYGQLARRILMECAKWNPKGSTGYRYNDEAGMPYNWAFSRTYTFVNDLLTDEERAICRRVMKIRGDEMYQHLYPRHLWRPYASHSNRAWHKLGEIGIAFLGEVEGAEEWVWFAANVFANVYPVWSDDEGGWHEGMAYWASYLERFSFWADTMKPVLGLDAYKKPFFSQVGYYPMYLMPPGTTGGGFGDLTPERKASSNARLVATFATQAGNGHWQWYVEQLGGNPTTGGYIGFVRGALPSVKAVPPDDLPASRLFKGIGQAFLNSNLTDAKQNVRVLFKSSPFGTQSHGYEANNAFSLIAYGERLLVQTGRRDSYGTPHHRDWMWSTRSVNAITVDGRGQVPHSAASRGEITAFRTTPAVDVVVGEAGDAYRVVPTAAEREQGAQERKLLDRFTRTLIFLKPDLLVVYDRLVAKQPSSFEYWLHAVNQFETLGPNSLRTQTGDVVCDIDFLAPAGLGFRQTNEYDPNPRPRVKIREWHLMATTPEKRRQVEFVTLCAPRKASAAPLPKATLESVEGGYVLRVKLPDGEATALLPAREGAVLKADGLESRGALVVQRTTPQGPTRVEVP
;
A
#
# COMPACT_ATOMS: atom_id res chain seq x y z
N MET A 1 -30.57 -6.50 7.60
CA MET A 1 -30.26 -7.81 8.20
C MET A 1 -29.87 -7.60 9.65
N ARG A 2 -30.77 -7.96 10.58
CA ARG A 2 -30.59 -7.78 12.03
C ARG A 2 -29.62 -8.86 12.55
N VAL A 3 -28.56 -8.47 13.25
CA VAL A 3 -27.72 -9.39 14.02
C VAL A 3 -27.96 -9.13 15.50
N ARG A 4 -28.35 -10.21 16.19
CA ARG A 4 -28.69 -10.29 17.60
C ARG A 4 -27.48 -10.03 18.48
N ILE A 5 -27.69 -9.24 19.53
CA ILE A 5 -26.78 -9.03 20.65
C ILE A 5 -27.14 -10.06 21.71
N TRP A 6 -26.18 -10.92 22.07
CA TRP A 6 -26.29 -11.73 23.29
C TRP A 6 -25.84 -10.87 24.47
N GLY A 7 -26.80 -10.51 25.32
CA GLY A 7 -26.56 -9.85 26.61
C GLY A 7 -26.50 -10.88 27.72
N SER A 8 -25.41 -10.89 28.47
CA SER A 8 -25.27 -11.57 29.75
C SER A 8 -25.78 -10.66 30.88
N ARG A 9 -26.79 -11.12 31.64
CA ARG A 9 -27.16 -10.57 32.96
C ARG A 9 -26.61 -11.47 34.08
N PRO A 10 -26.27 -10.90 35.25
CA PRO A 10 -25.77 -11.64 36.42
C PRO A 10 -26.94 -12.08 37.32
N PRO A 11 -26.68 -12.86 38.38
CA PRO A 11 -27.47 -12.78 39.60
C PRO A 11 -26.62 -12.40 40.82
N ALA A 12 -27.28 -11.64 41.69
CA ALA A 12 -26.83 -11.17 42.99
C ALA A 12 -27.08 -12.21 44.10
N ASP A 13 -26.39 -11.96 45.22
CA ASP A 13 -26.38 -12.69 46.48
C ASP A 13 -27.76 -12.91 47.15
N SER A 14 -27.86 -13.98 47.93
CA SER A 14 -28.61 -13.95 49.20
C SER A 14 -28.13 -15.04 50.16
N GLU A 15 -27.74 -14.62 51.36
CA GLU A 15 -27.37 -15.42 52.52
C GLU A 15 -28.53 -16.30 53.04
N ARG A 16 -28.19 -17.43 53.69
CA ARG A 16 -29.01 -18.07 54.74
C ARG A 16 -28.11 -18.68 55.84
N PRO A 17 -28.54 -18.67 57.12
CA PRO A 17 -27.74 -19.14 58.23
C PRO A 17 -27.95 -20.62 58.60
N ALA A 18 -27.11 -21.05 59.55
CA ALA A 18 -26.78 -22.40 59.99
C ALA A 18 -27.84 -23.15 60.81
N GLY A 19 -27.64 -24.48 60.93
CA GLY A 19 -28.02 -25.29 62.09
C GLY A 19 -28.46 -26.72 61.75
N GLY A 20 -27.73 -27.74 62.25
CA GLY A 20 -28.26 -29.12 62.28
C GLY A 20 -27.22 -30.26 62.29
N ILE A 21 -26.85 -30.71 63.49
CA ILE A 21 -26.05 -31.89 63.88
C ILE A 21 -26.82 -33.19 63.45
N THR A 22 -26.25 -34.33 63.02
CA THR A 22 -25.57 -35.39 63.79
C THR A 22 -25.14 -36.58 62.90
N ARG A 23 -24.15 -37.33 63.40
CA ARG A 23 -23.47 -38.54 62.91
C ARG A 23 -24.37 -39.76 62.58
N SER A 24 -23.91 -40.64 61.67
CA SER A 24 -23.70 -42.08 61.99
C SER A 24 -22.81 -42.78 60.95
N CYS A 25 -22.11 -43.82 61.41
CA CYS A 25 -20.99 -44.54 60.79
C CYS A 25 -21.41 -45.79 59.97
N PHE A 26 -20.38 -46.49 59.46
CA PHE A 26 -20.28 -47.86 58.88
C PHE A 26 -20.32 -47.92 57.35
N GLY A 27 -19.40 -48.60 56.65
CA GLY A 27 -18.23 -49.38 57.05
C GLY A 27 -17.62 -50.08 55.81
N ARG A 28 -16.28 -50.24 55.85
CA ARG A 28 -15.45 -51.28 55.21
C ARG A 28 -15.75 -51.69 53.75
N SER A 29 -14.80 -51.44 52.84
CA SER A 29 -13.80 -52.45 52.44
C SER A 29 -12.78 -51.87 51.45
N LEU A 30 -11.52 -52.21 51.73
CA LEU A 30 -10.30 -51.84 51.04
C LEU A 30 -10.09 -52.80 49.86
N LEU A 31 -9.94 -52.29 48.63
CA LEU A 31 -9.40 -53.04 47.50
C LEU A 31 -8.28 -52.21 46.88
N LEU A 32 -7.05 -52.56 47.26
CA LEU A 32 -5.81 -52.08 46.64
C LEU A 32 -5.71 -52.68 45.24
N LEU A 33 -6.00 -51.87 44.23
CA LEU A 33 -5.59 -52.09 42.85
C LEU A 33 -4.47 -51.10 42.55
N LEU A 34 -3.24 -51.61 42.48
CA LEU A 34 -2.08 -50.97 41.86
C LEU A 34 -2.36 -50.80 40.36
N ALA A 35 -3.19 -49.82 40.01
CA ALA A 35 -3.26 -49.31 38.64
C ALA A 35 -2.09 -48.34 38.49
N SER A 36 -1.01 -48.83 37.86
CA SER A 36 0.02 -47.96 37.30
C SER A 36 -0.67 -47.07 36.28
N SER A 37 -1.02 -45.85 36.68
CA SER A 37 -1.55 -44.82 35.79
C SER A 37 -0.43 -44.42 34.84
N LEU A 38 -0.28 -45.17 33.75
CA LEU A 38 0.28 -44.65 32.50
C LEU A 38 -0.66 -43.51 32.09
N ALA A 39 -0.36 -42.30 32.56
CA ALA A 39 -0.95 -41.11 31.98
C ALA A 39 -0.68 -41.19 30.47
N PRO A 40 -1.70 -41.07 29.61
CA PRO A 40 -1.46 -41.05 28.17
C PRO A 40 -0.43 -39.94 27.91
N ALA A 41 0.68 -40.30 27.27
CA ALA A 41 1.64 -39.30 26.82
C ALA A 41 0.87 -38.24 26.03
N ALA A 42 0.93 -36.99 26.48
CA ALA A 42 0.27 -35.89 25.78
C ALA A 42 0.74 -35.93 24.31
N ALA A 43 -0.21 -35.92 23.37
CA ALA A 43 0.13 -35.92 21.96
C ALA A 43 0.98 -34.68 21.66
N ALA A 44 2.09 -34.89 20.94
CA ALA A 44 2.99 -33.79 20.60
C ALA A 44 2.21 -32.67 19.89
N PRO A 45 2.53 -31.39 20.17
CA PRO A 45 1.84 -30.28 19.53
C PRO A 45 2.02 -30.35 18.01
N VAL A 46 1.02 -29.90 17.27
CA VAL A 46 1.01 -29.93 15.79
C VAL A 46 0.95 -28.50 15.27
N LEU A 47 1.79 -28.19 14.27
CA LEU A 47 1.78 -26.90 13.59
C LEU A 47 0.51 -26.73 12.75
N ASP A 48 -0.05 -25.52 12.76
CA ASP A 48 -1.00 -25.12 11.72
C ASP A 48 -0.23 -24.70 10.47
N GLU A 49 -0.25 -25.55 9.45
CA GLU A 49 0.40 -25.31 8.16
C GLU A 49 -0.58 -24.86 7.06
N ALA A 50 -1.82 -24.49 7.40
CA ALA A 50 -2.82 -24.14 6.40
C ALA A 50 -2.37 -22.96 5.50
N PRO A 51 -2.70 -22.99 4.19
CA PRO A 51 -2.42 -21.87 3.28
C PRO A 51 -3.01 -20.56 3.79
N ALA A 52 -2.42 -19.43 3.40
CA ALA A 52 -2.96 -18.11 3.75
C ALA A 52 -4.37 -17.92 3.17
N VAL A 53 -5.25 -17.32 3.97
CA VAL A 53 -6.58 -16.87 3.57
C VAL A 53 -6.63 -15.35 3.44
N GLU A 54 -7.81 -14.79 3.10
CA GLU A 54 -7.96 -13.35 2.91
C GLU A 54 -7.49 -12.53 4.14
N GLY A 55 -6.69 -11.51 3.87
CA GLY A 55 -6.07 -10.66 4.89
C GLY A 55 -4.78 -11.23 5.51
N GLU A 56 -4.36 -12.43 5.14
CA GLU A 56 -3.05 -13.01 5.49
C GLU A 56 -2.11 -12.91 4.29
N TRP A 57 -0.82 -12.69 4.55
CA TRP A 57 0.19 -12.51 3.50
C TRP A 57 1.00 -13.77 3.16
N GLY A 58 0.82 -14.85 3.93
CA GLY A 58 1.41 -16.15 3.67
C GLY A 58 2.85 -16.35 4.15
N TYR A 59 3.34 -17.57 3.91
CA TYR A 59 4.71 -17.97 4.22
C TYR A 59 5.70 -17.20 3.34
N ARG A 60 6.75 -16.66 3.96
CA ARG A 60 7.79 -15.90 3.28
C ARG A 60 9.17 -16.31 3.76
N PRO A 61 10.17 -16.44 2.87
CA PRO A 61 10.02 -16.56 1.42
C PRO A 61 9.15 -17.78 1.04
N GLY A 62 8.26 -17.60 0.06
CA GLY A 62 7.42 -18.67 -0.47
C GLY A 62 8.11 -19.43 -1.60
N PRO A 63 7.57 -20.61 -2.02
CA PRO A 63 8.10 -21.37 -3.15
C PRO A 63 8.29 -20.51 -4.41
N GLY A 64 9.47 -20.59 -5.03
CA GLY A 64 9.80 -19.87 -6.27
C GLY A 64 10.07 -18.37 -6.10
N THR A 65 10.11 -17.87 -4.86
CA THR A 65 10.47 -16.46 -4.60
C THR A 65 11.96 -16.23 -4.78
N VAL A 66 12.33 -15.15 -5.46
CA VAL A 66 13.70 -14.63 -5.51
C VAL A 66 13.78 -13.42 -4.58
N SER A 67 14.53 -13.53 -3.49
CA SER A 67 14.71 -12.43 -2.54
C SER A 67 15.73 -11.43 -3.05
N GLN A 68 15.34 -10.15 -3.05
CA GLN A 68 16.21 -9.02 -3.38
C GLN A 68 16.95 -8.46 -2.15
N VAL A 69 16.86 -9.14 -1.00
CA VAL A 69 17.60 -8.81 0.23
C VAL A 69 18.25 -10.06 0.80
N THR A 70 19.37 -9.89 1.49
CA THR A 70 20.02 -10.96 2.24
C THR A 70 20.41 -10.51 3.65
N PRO A 71 20.08 -11.32 4.68
CA PRO A 71 19.21 -12.48 4.62
C PRO A 71 17.75 -12.07 4.35
N PRO A 72 16.88 -12.99 3.87
CA PRO A 72 15.45 -12.71 3.80
C PRO A 72 14.83 -12.68 5.20
N GLY A 73 13.72 -11.95 5.33
CA GLY A 73 12.81 -12.11 6.47
C GLY A 73 11.97 -13.37 6.31
N PHE A 74 11.97 -14.23 7.33
CA PHE A 74 11.16 -15.42 7.40
C PHE A 74 9.84 -15.13 8.11
N THR A 75 8.74 -15.68 7.62
CA THR A 75 7.42 -15.57 8.25
C THR A 75 6.62 -16.83 8.04
N TRP A 76 5.97 -17.29 9.11
CA TRP A 76 5.13 -18.46 9.13
C TRP A 76 3.83 -18.23 9.89
N ARG A 77 2.88 -19.15 9.70
CA ARG A 77 1.59 -19.12 10.39
C ARG A 77 1.81 -19.35 11.89
N PRO A 78 1.30 -18.46 12.76
CA PRO A 78 1.34 -18.69 14.20
C PRO A 78 0.44 -19.87 14.57
N THR A 79 0.93 -20.75 15.45
CA THR A 79 0.19 -21.93 15.94
C THR A 79 -0.24 -21.70 17.39
N GLN A 80 -1.50 -21.99 17.72
CA GLN A 80 -2.00 -21.87 19.09
C GLN A 80 -1.26 -22.85 20.02
N GLY A 81 -0.89 -22.39 21.22
CA GLY A 81 -0.16 -23.20 22.21
C GLY A 81 1.36 -23.23 22.05
N ILE A 82 1.89 -22.75 20.92
CA ILE A 82 3.34 -22.61 20.72
C ILE A 82 3.85 -21.30 21.32
N VAL A 83 4.88 -21.38 22.17
CA VAL A 83 5.47 -20.23 22.87
C VAL A 83 6.83 -19.81 22.32
N SER A 84 7.52 -20.70 21.60
CA SER A 84 8.76 -20.38 20.90
C SER A 84 8.96 -21.28 19.66
N TYR A 85 9.85 -20.88 18.77
CA TYR A 85 10.14 -21.58 17.52
C TYR A 85 11.64 -21.82 17.34
N GLU A 86 11.93 -22.87 16.57
CA GLU A 86 13.23 -23.09 15.94
C GLU A 86 13.10 -22.96 14.43
N LEU A 87 14.12 -22.41 13.78
CA LEU A 87 14.20 -22.20 12.34
C LEU A 87 15.50 -22.81 11.81
N GLU A 88 15.41 -23.55 10.71
CA GLU A 88 16.56 -24.00 9.93
C GLU A 88 16.46 -23.50 8.49
N CYS A 89 17.57 -23.00 7.96
CA CYS A 89 17.72 -22.65 6.55
C CYS A 89 18.99 -23.33 6.02
N GLY A 90 18.83 -24.25 5.08
CA GLY A 90 19.90 -24.97 4.44
C GLY A 90 20.13 -24.54 2.99
N LYS A 91 21.34 -24.73 2.47
CA LYS A 91 21.65 -24.55 1.05
C LYS A 91 20.98 -25.64 0.23
N GLY A 92 20.66 -25.30 -1.02
CA GLY A 92 20.07 -26.18 -2.02
C GLY A 92 18.64 -26.62 -1.70
N THR A 93 18.11 -27.48 -2.55
CA THR A 93 16.72 -28.00 -2.46
C THR A 93 16.56 -29.14 -1.44
N GLY A 94 17.66 -29.72 -0.97
CA GLY A 94 17.66 -30.95 -0.17
C GLY A 94 18.18 -30.79 1.26
N PHE A 95 18.38 -29.57 1.76
CA PHE A 95 19.08 -29.31 3.03
C PHE A 95 20.48 -29.95 3.07
N GLN A 96 21.25 -29.77 2.00
CA GLN A 96 22.60 -30.34 1.89
C GLN A 96 23.52 -29.92 3.05
N GLU A 97 23.38 -28.67 3.50
CA GLU A 97 24.15 -28.07 4.58
C GLU A 97 23.26 -27.03 5.28
N ILE A 98 23.17 -27.06 6.61
CA ILE A 98 22.47 -26.02 7.38
C ILE A 98 23.31 -24.74 7.38
N ALA A 99 22.90 -23.76 6.56
CA ALA A 99 23.54 -22.47 6.46
C ALA A 99 23.19 -21.55 7.64
N TYR A 100 22.03 -21.74 8.26
CA TYR A 100 21.57 -20.97 9.41
C TYR A 100 20.61 -21.76 10.27
N ARG A 101 20.75 -21.62 11.59
CA ARG A 101 19.83 -22.15 12.59
C ARG A 101 19.60 -21.11 13.68
N ALA A 102 18.36 -21.00 14.15
CA ALA A 102 18.00 -20.18 15.29
C ALA A 102 16.98 -20.91 16.16
N GLU A 103 17.04 -20.66 17.47
CA GLU A 103 16.21 -21.29 18.48
C GLU A 103 15.68 -20.21 19.44
N GLY A 104 14.62 -20.53 20.19
CA GLY A 104 14.04 -19.58 21.15
C GLY A 104 13.35 -18.37 20.52
N ILE A 105 13.00 -18.45 19.23
CA ILE A 105 12.34 -17.35 18.52
C ILE A 105 10.92 -17.21 19.08
N THR A 106 10.58 -16.07 19.66
CA THR A 106 9.27 -15.85 20.32
C THR A 106 8.20 -15.32 19.38
N MET A 107 8.59 -14.76 18.24
CA MET A 107 7.68 -14.22 17.22
C MET A 107 7.54 -15.21 16.06
N ASN A 108 6.42 -15.18 15.34
CA ASN A 108 6.21 -16.00 14.14
C ASN A 108 6.91 -15.44 12.88
N VAL A 109 7.98 -14.66 13.10
CA VAL A 109 8.84 -14.06 12.08
C VAL A 109 10.28 -14.09 12.57
N HIS A 110 11.24 -14.09 11.64
CA HIS A 110 12.65 -14.04 11.97
C HIS A 110 13.49 -13.50 10.81
N CYS A 111 14.34 -12.51 11.07
CA CYS A 111 15.36 -12.07 10.12
C CYS A 111 16.74 -12.40 10.71
N PRO A 112 17.58 -13.22 10.04
CA PRO A 112 18.89 -13.55 10.56
C PRO A 112 19.79 -12.32 10.80
N PRO A 113 20.66 -12.36 11.83
CA PRO A 113 21.62 -11.28 12.10
C PRO A 113 22.89 -11.35 11.24
N ARG A 114 22.91 -12.22 10.23
CA ARG A 114 24.05 -12.39 9.32
C ARG A 114 23.58 -12.60 7.88
N VAL A 115 24.41 -12.14 6.96
CA VAL A 115 24.20 -12.31 5.51
C VAL A 115 24.29 -13.78 5.13
N LEU A 116 23.42 -14.19 4.19
CA LEU A 116 23.50 -15.49 3.50
C LEU A 116 23.96 -15.24 2.05
N PRO A 117 24.99 -15.96 1.55
CA PRO A 117 25.45 -15.78 0.16
C PRO A 117 24.32 -16.00 -0.87
N PRO A 118 24.39 -15.39 -2.06
CA PRO A 118 23.46 -15.70 -3.15
C PRO A 118 23.36 -17.20 -3.47
N GLY A 119 22.19 -17.63 -3.92
CA GLY A 119 21.93 -19.02 -4.29
C GLY A 119 20.58 -19.55 -3.83
N VAL A 120 20.36 -20.85 -4.04
CA VAL A 120 19.12 -21.54 -3.70
C VAL A 120 19.19 -22.06 -2.26
N TYR A 121 18.11 -21.85 -1.50
CA TYR A 121 17.97 -22.26 -0.11
C TYR A 121 16.64 -22.95 0.13
N THR A 122 16.62 -23.80 1.15
CA THR A 122 15.40 -24.41 1.68
C THR A 122 15.30 -24.13 3.17
N TRP A 123 14.11 -23.78 3.67
CA TRP A 123 13.88 -23.49 5.08
C TRP A 123 12.69 -24.25 5.65
N ARG A 124 12.74 -24.48 6.96
CA ARG A 124 11.70 -25.13 7.77
C ARG A 124 11.74 -24.60 9.19
N TYR A 125 10.65 -24.77 9.93
CA TYR A 125 10.53 -24.33 11.32
C TYR A 125 9.80 -25.39 12.15
N ARG A 126 9.98 -25.36 13.47
CA ARG A 126 9.17 -26.14 14.42
C ARG A 126 8.82 -25.32 15.64
N GLY A 127 7.70 -25.65 16.28
CA GLY A 127 7.24 -24.98 17.49
C GLY A 127 7.66 -25.74 18.75
N LYS A 128 7.72 -25.01 19.86
CA LYS A 128 7.85 -25.53 21.22
C LYS A 128 6.72 -24.97 22.07
N ASP A 129 5.98 -25.84 22.76
CA ASP A 129 4.92 -25.45 23.69
C ASP A 129 5.47 -25.04 25.07
N ALA A 130 4.57 -24.70 26.00
CA ALA A 130 4.94 -24.24 27.34
C ALA A 130 5.58 -25.36 28.20
N GLU A 131 5.23 -26.61 27.92
CA GLU A 131 5.76 -27.82 28.57
C GLU A 131 7.12 -28.24 27.98
N GLY A 132 7.53 -27.58 26.89
CA GLY A 132 8.80 -27.80 26.22
C GLY A 132 8.80 -28.90 25.17
N GLN A 133 7.62 -29.43 24.81
CA GLN A 133 7.46 -30.41 23.74
C GLN A 133 7.59 -29.73 22.38
N LEU A 134 8.28 -30.41 21.47
CA LEU A 134 8.53 -29.91 20.12
C LEU A 134 7.52 -30.49 19.14
N THR A 135 7.05 -29.65 18.23
CA THR A 135 6.31 -30.13 17.05
C THR A 135 7.26 -30.87 16.11
N PRO A 136 6.74 -31.72 15.20
CA PRO A 136 7.47 -32.06 13.99
C PRO A 136 7.90 -30.81 13.21
N TRP A 137 8.94 -30.94 12.38
CA TRP A 137 9.32 -29.88 11.44
C TRP A 137 8.20 -29.62 10.44
N SER A 138 8.02 -28.35 10.10
CA SER A 138 7.11 -27.91 9.04
C SER A 138 7.55 -28.37 7.66
N GLN A 139 6.66 -28.22 6.69
CA GLN A 139 6.98 -28.43 5.28
C GLN A 139 8.16 -27.57 4.84
N ALA A 140 9.11 -28.17 4.13
CA ALA A 140 10.25 -27.48 3.57
C ALA A 140 9.81 -26.52 2.45
N ARG A 141 10.36 -25.30 2.44
CA ARG A 141 10.05 -24.26 1.44
C ARG A 141 11.33 -23.76 0.80
N THR A 142 11.36 -23.71 -0.54
CA THR A 142 12.55 -23.31 -1.31
C THR A 142 12.42 -21.89 -1.85
N PHE A 143 13.52 -21.15 -1.84
CA PHE A 143 13.65 -19.81 -2.40
C PHE A 143 15.06 -19.58 -2.94
N GLU A 144 15.25 -18.48 -3.64
CA GLU A 144 16.55 -18.02 -4.12
C GLU A 144 16.90 -16.67 -3.49
N ILE A 145 18.18 -16.46 -3.18
CA ILE A 145 18.74 -15.14 -2.90
C ILE A 145 19.42 -14.65 -4.17
N ALA A 146 18.99 -13.50 -4.68
CA ALA A 146 19.53 -12.91 -5.90
C ALA A 146 21.02 -12.58 -5.76
N GLN A 147 21.76 -12.63 -6.88
CA GLN A 147 23.15 -12.18 -6.93
C GLN A 147 23.32 -10.72 -6.53
N SER A 148 22.31 -9.89 -6.81
CA SER A 148 22.25 -8.46 -6.49
C SER A 148 21.53 -8.16 -5.17
N ALA A 149 21.27 -9.17 -4.32
CA ALA A 149 20.52 -8.98 -3.10
C ALA A 149 21.21 -7.98 -2.15
N VAL A 150 20.44 -7.04 -1.60
CA VAL A 150 20.95 -6.02 -0.68
C VAL A 150 21.16 -6.62 0.71
N GLU A 151 22.35 -6.41 1.28
CA GLU A 151 22.68 -6.85 2.63
C GLU A 151 21.92 -6.03 3.69
N MET A 152 20.99 -6.67 4.40
CA MET A 152 20.15 -6.05 5.43
C MET A 152 19.88 -6.99 6.63
N PRO A 153 20.90 -7.54 7.29
CA PRO A 153 20.69 -8.35 8.49
C PRO A 153 20.01 -7.54 9.60
N LEU A 154 19.08 -8.16 10.32
CA LEU A 154 18.51 -7.57 11.53
C LEU A 154 19.42 -7.94 12.71
N PRO A 155 20.05 -6.97 13.40
CA PRO A 155 20.89 -7.26 14.56
C PRO A 155 20.14 -8.08 15.61
N THR A 156 20.89 -8.79 16.46
CA THR A 156 20.28 -9.48 17.61
C THR A 156 19.50 -8.49 18.48
N ARG A 157 18.55 -9.01 19.27
CA ARG A 157 17.73 -8.17 20.15
C ARG A 157 18.62 -7.32 21.07
N GLU A 158 19.62 -7.95 21.68
CA GLU A 158 20.56 -7.33 22.61
C GLU A 158 21.37 -6.22 21.92
N GLU A 159 21.95 -6.49 20.75
CA GLU A 159 22.70 -5.50 19.98
C GLU A 159 21.82 -4.32 19.54
N LEU A 160 20.60 -4.59 19.08
CA LEU A 160 19.68 -3.56 18.62
C LEU A 160 19.28 -2.62 19.77
N LEU A 161 18.90 -3.18 20.93
CA LEU A 161 18.52 -2.40 22.10
C LEU A 161 19.71 -1.62 22.68
N ALA A 162 20.93 -2.19 22.62
CA ALA A 162 22.15 -1.54 23.07
C ALA A 162 22.53 -0.29 22.22
N ARG A 163 22.07 -0.20 20.97
CA ARG A 163 22.32 0.97 20.11
C ARG A 163 21.55 2.23 20.55
N VAL A 164 20.46 2.06 21.28
CA VAL A 164 19.64 3.18 21.79
C VAL A 164 20.41 3.90 22.91
N PRO A 165 20.61 5.22 22.81
CA PRO A 165 21.33 5.99 23.83
C PRO A 165 20.72 5.87 25.23
N LYS A 166 21.57 5.81 26.26
CA LYS A 166 21.13 5.77 27.67
C LYS A 166 20.56 7.09 28.17
N THR A 167 20.95 8.21 27.56
CA THR A 167 20.44 9.55 27.87
C THR A 167 19.61 10.10 26.70
N HIS A 168 18.87 11.17 26.97
CA HIS A 168 18.06 11.86 25.97
C HIS A 168 18.85 12.97 25.26
N PRO A 169 18.52 13.33 24.01
CA PRO A 169 17.41 12.81 23.18
C PRO A 169 17.64 11.42 22.59
N ARG A 170 16.55 10.68 22.32
CA ARG A 170 16.56 9.33 21.74
C ARG A 170 15.80 9.20 20.41
N LEU A 171 15.16 10.26 19.91
CA LEU A 171 14.40 10.25 18.64
C LEU A 171 15.02 11.26 17.66
N PHE A 172 15.13 10.87 16.39
CA PHE A 172 15.73 11.63 15.25
C PHE A 172 17.22 11.98 15.33
N MET A 173 17.77 12.08 16.54
CA MET A 173 19.19 12.35 16.78
C MET A 173 19.63 11.63 18.04
N ARG A 174 20.93 11.50 18.20
CA ARG A 174 21.56 10.98 19.41
C ARG A 174 22.01 12.15 20.31
N PRO A 175 22.26 11.94 21.61
CA PRO A 175 22.76 13.01 22.49
C PRO A 175 24.05 13.66 21.98
N GLU A 176 24.95 12.86 21.41
CA GLU A 176 26.21 13.32 20.81
C GLU A 176 26.02 14.20 19.56
N ASP A 177 24.88 14.14 18.87
CA ASP A 177 24.59 14.99 17.72
C ASP A 177 24.22 16.43 18.10
N VAL A 178 23.78 16.67 19.34
CA VAL A 178 23.20 17.96 19.76
C VAL A 178 24.19 19.11 19.59
N ALA A 179 25.45 18.92 19.96
CA ALA A 179 26.48 19.96 19.82
C ALA A 179 26.68 20.38 18.36
N ARG A 180 26.82 19.40 17.46
CA ARG A 180 26.94 19.63 16.01
C ARG A 180 25.70 20.31 15.43
N LEU A 181 24.51 19.92 15.86
CA LEU A 181 23.25 20.55 15.40
C LEU A 181 23.12 21.99 15.89
N ARG A 182 23.58 22.31 17.11
CA ARG A 182 23.68 23.69 17.62
C ARG A 182 24.63 24.55 16.78
N GLU A 183 25.77 24.00 16.38
CA GLU A 183 26.71 24.71 15.49
C GLU A 183 26.07 25.02 14.15
N ARG A 184 25.41 24.03 13.53
CA ARG A 184 24.70 24.25 12.26
C ARG A 184 23.53 25.21 12.37
N ALA A 185 22.82 25.22 13.49
CA ALA A 185 21.77 26.21 13.77
C ALA A 185 22.30 27.65 13.77
N ARG A 186 23.57 27.85 14.15
CA ARG A 186 24.24 29.16 14.08
C ARG A 186 24.87 29.43 12.71
N GLY A 187 25.15 28.39 11.94
CA GLY A 187 25.76 28.45 10.62
C GLY A 187 24.76 28.24 9.48
N ASP A 188 24.96 27.16 8.72
CA ASP A 188 24.29 26.89 7.46
C ASP A 188 22.78 26.60 7.59
N LEU A 189 22.31 26.19 8.77
CA LEU A 189 20.89 25.95 9.06
C LEU A 189 20.23 27.09 9.83
N LYS A 190 20.89 28.25 9.95
CA LYS A 190 20.30 29.43 10.62
C LYS A 190 18.93 29.83 10.06
N PRO A 191 18.67 29.85 8.73
CA PRO A 191 17.33 30.19 8.23
C PRO A 191 16.24 29.21 8.67
N GLN A 192 16.54 27.92 8.77
CA GLN A 192 15.65 26.88 9.26
C GLN A 192 15.40 27.06 10.76
N PHE A 193 16.46 27.37 11.52
CA PHE A 193 16.39 27.63 12.95
C PHE A 193 15.60 28.92 13.28
N ASP A 194 15.81 30.00 12.53
CA ASP A 194 15.08 31.26 12.72
C ASP A 194 13.57 31.06 12.50
N ARG A 195 13.16 30.21 11.55
CA ARG A 195 11.75 29.83 11.37
C ARG A 195 11.18 29.04 12.55
N LEU A 196 12.00 28.19 13.17
CA LEU A 196 11.63 27.50 14.41
C LEU A 196 11.44 28.51 15.55
N VAL A 197 12.37 29.44 15.72
CA VAL A 197 12.29 30.52 16.71
C VAL A 197 11.03 31.36 16.48
N GLN A 198 10.75 31.81 15.27
CA GLN A 198 9.52 32.55 14.93
C GLN A 198 8.26 31.76 15.30
N ARG A 199 8.23 30.45 15.02
CA ARG A 199 7.11 29.59 15.41
C ARG A 199 6.99 29.49 16.93
N CYS A 200 8.09 29.39 17.66
CA CYS A 200 8.11 29.34 19.12
C CYS A 200 7.63 30.66 19.75
N GLU A 201 8.01 31.82 19.20
CA GLU A 201 7.52 33.13 19.65
C GLU A 201 6.00 33.25 19.50
N LEU A 202 5.44 32.79 18.37
CA LEU A 202 3.97 32.74 18.19
C LEU A 202 3.30 31.81 19.21
N LEU A 203 3.92 30.68 19.53
CA LEU A 203 3.41 29.73 20.52
C LEU A 203 3.52 30.26 21.95
N LEU A 204 4.52 31.08 22.28
CA LEU A 204 4.59 31.77 23.57
C LEU A 204 3.46 32.80 23.71
N GLN A 205 3.20 33.58 22.66
CA GLN A 205 2.15 34.59 22.64
C GLN A 205 0.74 33.97 22.69
N SER A 206 0.54 32.86 21.96
CA SER A 206 -0.73 32.15 21.90
C SER A 206 -0.51 30.64 22.03
N PRO A 207 -0.35 30.14 23.27
CA PRO A 207 -0.20 28.71 23.49
C PRO A 207 -1.43 27.92 23.02
N PRO A 208 -1.24 26.71 22.47
CA PRO A 208 -2.36 25.87 22.09
C PRO A 208 -3.19 25.49 23.32
N PRO A 209 -4.51 25.29 23.17
CA PRO A 209 -5.34 24.81 24.27
C PRO A 209 -4.98 23.35 24.61
N THR A 210 -5.07 23.03 25.90
CA THR A 210 -4.63 21.75 26.48
C THR A 210 -5.71 21.07 27.32
N ALA A 211 -6.96 21.54 27.24
CA ALA A 211 -8.10 20.82 27.81
C ALA A 211 -8.27 19.47 27.08
N GLU A 212 -8.71 18.43 27.80
CA GLU A 212 -8.95 17.14 27.14
C GLU A 212 -10.03 17.29 26.06
N PRO A 213 -9.80 16.80 24.81
CA PRO A 213 -10.80 16.85 23.76
C PRO A 213 -12.09 16.11 24.15
N PRO A 214 -13.25 16.47 23.58
CA PRO A 214 -14.52 15.85 23.93
C PRO A 214 -14.62 14.39 23.44
N LYS A 215 -15.40 13.59 24.16
CA LYS A 215 -15.90 12.29 23.70
C LYS A 215 -17.08 12.47 22.75
N TYR A 216 -17.43 11.42 22.01
CA TYR A 216 -18.66 11.39 21.22
C TYR A 216 -19.89 11.51 22.13
N PRO A 217 -20.84 12.42 21.83
CA PRO A 217 -22.13 12.47 22.50
C PRO A 217 -22.89 11.14 22.39
N PRO A 218 -23.71 10.76 23.39
CA PRO A 218 -24.60 9.61 23.29
C PRO A 218 -25.47 9.66 22.02
N GLY A 219 -25.58 8.54 21.31
CA GLY A 219 -26.37 8.46 20.08
C GLY A 219 -25.65 8.91 18.81
N THR A 220 -24.38 9.36 18.88
CA THR A 220 -23.58 9.70 17.70
C THR A 220 -23.53 8.54 16.71
N VAL A 221 -24.08 8.74 15.51
CA VAL A 221 -24.08 7.72 14.45
C VAL A 221 -22.74 7.72 13.72
N ARG A 222 -22.11 6.54 13.59
CA ARG A 222 -20.86 6.39 12.84
C ARG A 222 -21.01 6.90 11.41
N ASN A 223 -20.00 7.62 10.90
CA ASN A 223 -19.98 8.25 9.57
C ASN A 223 -20.99 9.41 9.36
N SER A 224 -21.66 9.89 10.41
CA SER A 224 -22.38 11.17 10.36
C SER A 224 -21.40 12.35 10.30
N GLU A 225 -21.89 13.54 9.93
CA GLU A 225 -21.05 14.75 9.95
C GLU A 225 -20.61 15.13 11.38
N GLU A 226 -21.46 14.90 12.38
CA GLU A 226 -21.11 15.08 13.80
C GLU A 226 -19.97 14.14 14.22
N TRP A 227 -20.07 12.86 13.87
CA TRP A 227 -19.00 11.89 14.15
C TRP A 227 -17.69 12.32 13.50
N ARG A 228 -17.73 12.74 12.23
CA ARG A 228 -16.53 13.19 11.48
C ARG A 228 -15.90 14.41 12.12
N LYS A 229 -16.71 15.38 12.56
CA LYS A 229 -16.25 16.61 13.23
C LYS A 229 -15.46 16.28 14.49
N ILE A 230 -15.94 15.35 15.32
CA ILE A 230 -15.25 14.95 16.55
C ILE A 230 -14.04 14.04 16.24
N TRP A 231 -14.22 13.04 15.37
CA TRP A 231 -13.17 12.09 15.02
C TRP A 231 -11.92 12.80 14.47
N TRP A 232 -12.09 13.65 13.46
CA TRP A 232 -10.99 14.41 12.86
C TRP A 232 -10.60 15.64 13.67
N GLY A 233 -11.57 16.29 14.34
CA GLY A 233 -11.32 17.43 15.22
C GLY A 233 -10.37 17.07 16.36
N ASN A 234 -10.63 15.95 17.06
CA ASN A 234 -9.76 15.48 18.14
C ASN A 234 -8.34 15.17 17.63
N ARG A 235 -8.20 14.62 16.42
CA ARG A 235 -6.90 14.43 15.78
C ARG A 235 -6.16 15.76 15.61
N THR A 236 -6.81 16.74 14.97
CA THR A 236 -6.18 18.06 14.71
C THR A 236 -5.82 18.79 16.00
N TYR A 237 -6.69 18.73 17.00
CA TYR A 237 -6.47 19.32 18.31
C TYR A 237 -5.27 18.69 19.02
N THR A 238 -5.19 17.36 19.02
CA THR A 238 -4.08 16.61 19.64
C THR A 238 -2.73 16.96 18.99
N ILE A 239 -2.69 17.04 17.66
CA ILE A 239 -1.49 17.45 16.92
C ILE A 239 -1.11 18.89 17.29
N ALA A 240 -2.08 19.81 17.29
CA ALA A 240 -1.83 21.21 17.59
C ALA A 240 -1.22 21.42 18.99
N ALA A 241 -1.67 20.67 20.00
CA ALA A 241 -1.10 20.74 21.35
C ALA A 241 0.31 20.12 21.42
N LEU A 242 0.42 18.81 21.12
CA LEU A 242 1.64 18.06 21.41
C LEU A 242 2.76 18.26 20.39
N ASP A 243 2.47 18.47 19.10
CA ASP A 243 3.53 18.75 18.11
C ASP A 243 4.07 20.18 18.24
N SER A 244 3.25 21.11 18.75
CA SER A 244 3.73 22.44 19.17
C SER A 244 4.67 22.33 20.37
N ALA A 245 4.34 21.46 21.35
CA ALA A 245 5.24 21.19 22.48
C ALA A 245 6.56 20.56 22.03
N ALA A 246 6.52 19.59 21.11
CA ALA A 246 7.73 19.00 20.52
C ALA A 246 8.58 20.04 19.78
N THR A 247 7.93 20.96 19.04
CA THR A 247 8.60 22.07 18.36
C THR A 247 9.29 23.01 19.35
N LEU A 248 8.58 23.46 20.39
CA LEU A 248 9.14 24.31 21.45
C LEU A 248 10.34 23.64 22.15
N ALA A 249 10.18 22.37 22.52
CA ALA A 249 11.21 21.57 23.19
C ALA A 249 12.46 21.42 22.33
N PHE A 250 12.29 21.03 21.07
CA PHE A 250 13.40 20.87 20.13
C PHE A 250 14.14 22.18 19.91
N THR A 251 13.42 23.28 19.66
CA THR A 251 14.03 24.59 19.41
C THR A 251 14.87 25.02 20.61
N ARG A 252 14.36 24.85 21.85
CA ARG A 252 15.14 25.09 23.07
C ARG A 252 16.41 24.24 23.11
N LEU A 253 16.28 22.93 22.86
CA LEU A 253 17.41 22.00 22.89
C LEU A 253 18.56 22.42 21.95
N ILE A 254 18.23 22.96 20.78
CA ILE A 254 19.18 23.39 19.73
C ILE A 254 19.70 24.82 19.91
N GLY A 255 19.24 25.56 20.93
CA GLY A 255 19.77 26.88 21.28
C GLY A 255 18.75 28.00 21.33
N GLY A 256 17.46 27.66 21.36
CA GLY A 256 16.36 28.60 21.61
C GLY A 256 16.29 29.02 23.08
N LYS A 257 15.35 29.92 23.37
CA LYS A 257 15.11 30.45 24.72
C LYS A 257 14.65 29.37 25.70
N GLU A 258 14.99 29.54 26.98
CA GLU A 258 14.59 28.60 28.04
C GLU A 258 13.07 28.56 28.24
N GLU A 259 12.40 29.70 28.04
CA GLU A 259 10.95 29.86 28.09
C GLU A 259 10.21 28.92 27.13
N TYR A 260 10.82 28.60 25.97
CA TYR A 260 10.25 27.62 25.05
C TYR A 260 10.20 26.23 25.70
N GLY A 261 11.28 25.82 26.36
CA GLY A 261 11.36 24.55 27.07
C GLY A 261 10.38 24.46 28.22
N GLN A 262 10.22 25.55 29.00
CA GLN A 262 9.25 25.60 30.10
C GLN A 262 7.80 25.55 29.60
N LEU A 263 7.47 26.23 28.49
CA LEU A 263 6.15 26.10 27.88
C LEU A 263 5.91 24.69 27.34
N ALA A 264 6.90 24.07 26.68
CA ALA A 264 6.81 22.69 26.21
C ALA A 264 6.55 21.70 27.35
N ARG A 265 7.30 21.84 28.46
CA ARG A 265 7.10 21.07 29.70
C ARG A 265 5.69 21.26 30.25
N ARG A 266 5.19 22.50 30.35
CA ARG A 266 3.81 22.76 30.80
C ARG A 266 2.78 22.04 29.93
N ILE A 267 2.85 22.18 28.61
CA ILE A 267 1.91 21.55 27.68
C ILE A 267 1.99 20.02 27.80
N LEU A 268 3.20 19.44 27.86
CA LEU A 268 3.40 18.00 28.05
C LEU A 268 2.69 17.52 29.32
N MET A 269 2.88 18.21 30.44
CA MET A 269 2.31 17.83 31.72
C MET A 269 0.80 18.07 31.81
N GLU A 270 0.26 19.08 31.12
CA GLU A 270 -1.19 19.28 30.99
C GLU A 270 -1.82 18.16 30.15
N CYS A 271 -1.22 17.79 29.01
CA CYS A 271 -1.67 16.68 28.18
C CYS A 271 -1.47 15.30 28.84
N ALA A 272 -0.51 15.15 29.75
CA ALA A 272 -0.32 13.92 30.53
C ALA A 272 -1.50 13.63 31.49
N LYS A 273 -2.30 14.65 31.82
CA LYS A 273 -3.52 14.50 32.63
C LYS A 273 -4.71 13.94 31.85
N TRP A 274 -4.67 13.98 30.51
CA TRP A 274 -5.75 13.44 29.69
C TRP A 274 -5.91 11.95 29.93
N ASN A 275 -7.15 11.47 29.98
CA ASN A 275 -7.41 10.05 30.17
C ASN A 275 -6.76 9.22 29.03
N PRO A 276 -5.82 8.30 29.32
CA PRO A 276 -5.12 7.53 28.28
C PRO A 276 -6.04 6.62 27.45
N LYS A 277 -7.22 6.28 27.99
CA LYS A 277 -8.29 5.53 27.31
C LYS A 277 -9.51 6.40 26.97
N GLY A 278 -9.34 7.72 27.03
CA GLY A 278 -10.36 8.74 26.79
C GLY A 278 -10.57 9.06 25.32
N SER A 279 -10.90 10.32 25.02
CA SER A 279 -11.19 10.81 23.66
C SER A 279 -10.02 10.70 22.69
N THR A 280 -8.80 10.60 23.22
CA THR A 280 -7.54 10.42 22.50
C THR A 280 -6.90 9.04 22.76
N GLY A 281 -7.66 8.08 23.29
CA GLY A 281 -7.21 6.69 23.44
C GLY A 281 -7.12 5.99 22.08
N TYR A 282 -6.13 5.11 21.90
CA TYR A 282 -5.89 4.44 20.62
C TYR A 282 -7.07 3.55 20.21
N ARG A 283 -7.73 2.88 21.16
CA ARG A 283 -8.92 2.06 20.85
C ARG A 283 -10.20 2.87 20.67
N TYR A 284 -10.26 4.08 21.22
CA TYR A 284 -11.44 4.95 21.12
C TYR A 284 -11.45 5.76 19.82
N ASN A 285 -10.35 6.45 19.53
CA ASN A 285 -10.13 7.21 18.31
C ASN A 285 -8.63 7.13 17.95
N ASP A 286 -8.27 6.11 17.17
CA ASP A 286 -6.89 5.87 16.75
C ASP A 286 -6.28 7.02 15.95
N GLU A 287 -7.08 7.74 15.17
CA GLU A 287 -6.64 8.93 14.44
C GLU A 287 -6.21 10.07 15.38
N ALA A 288 -6.70 10.12 16.62
CA ALA A 288 -6.23 11.02 17.68
C ALA A 288 -5.18 10.36 18.61
N GLY A 289 -5.30 9.07 18.89
CA GLY A 289 -4.37 8.34 19.75
C GLY A 289 -2.98 8.16 19.14
N MET A 290 -2.89 7.88 17.83
CA MET A 290 -1.59 7.81 17.14
C MET A 290 -0.79 9.13 17.28
N PRO A 291 -1.34 10.32 16.97
CA PRO A 291 -0.63 11.57 17.17
C PRO A 291 -0.33 11.94 18.60
N TYR A 292 -1.20 11.57 19.55
CA TYR A 292 -0.83 11.68 20.96
C TYR A 292 0.46 10.92 21.23
N ASN A 293 0.51 9.64 20.87
CA ASN A 293 1.59 8.74 21.25
C ASN A 293 2.95 9.15 20.68
N TRP A 294 3.01 9.55 19.41
CA TRP A 294 4.30 9.98 18.83
C TRP A 294 4.69 11.38 19.26
N ALA A 295 3.77 12.35 19.32
CA ALA A 295 4.12 13.73 19.66
C ALA A 295 4.50 13.87 21.15
N PHE A 296 3.82 13.11 22.03
CA PHE A 296 4.16 13.03 23.45
C PHE A 296 5.56 12.44 23.65
N SER A 297 5.88 11.33 22.98
CA SER A 297 7.21 10.69 23.07
C SER A 297 8.33 11.62 22.58
N ARG A 298 8.09 12.35 21.49
CA ARG A 298 9.01 13.38 20.96
C ARG A 298 9.22 14.54 21.92
N THR A 299 8.14 15.08 22.47
CA THR A 299 8.22 16.15 23.45
C THR A 299 8.98 15.70 24.68
N TYR A 300 8.61 14.54 25.26
CA TYR A 300 9.27 13.94 26.42
C TYR A 300 10.77 13.81 26.22
N THR A 301 11.20 13.30 25.06
CA THR A 301 12.64 13.14 24.80
C THR A 301 13.38 14.47 24.64
N PHE A 302 12.73 15.56 24.23
CA PHE A 302 13.38 16.85 24.01
C PHE A 302 13.38 17.74 25.25
N VAL A 303 12.45 17.55 26.19
CA VAL A 303 12.42 18.27 27.49
C VAL A 303 12.92 17.44 28.66
N ASN A 304 13.46 16.25 28.44
CA ASN A 304 13.74 15.29 29.51
C ASN A 304 14.62 15.88 30.64
N ASP A 305 15.55 16.77 30.29
CA ASP A 305 16.44 17.47 31.23
C ASP A 305 15.73 18.52 32.09
N LEU A 306 14.55 18.98 31.69
CA LEU A 306 13.72 19.96 32.41
C LEU A 306 12.67 19.32 33.33
N LEU A 307 12.42 18.01 33.21
CA LEU A 307 11.42 17.31 34.01
C LEU A 307 11.99 16.92 35.37
N THR A 308 11.18 17.08 36.42
CA THR A 308 11.48 16.44 37.72
C THR A 308 11.26 14.93 37.66
N ASP A 309 11.74 14.19 38.64
CA ASP A 309 11.54 12.74 38.69
C ASP A 309 10.05 12.37 38.83
N GLU A 310 9.26 13.16 39.54
CA GLU A 310 7.81 12.99 39.64
C GLU A 310 7.12 13.20 38.29
N GLU A 311 7.53 14.22 37.54
CA GLU A 311 7.01 14.50 36.20
C GLU A 311 7.38 13.40 35.21
N ARG A 312 8.62 12.90 35.26
CA ARG A 312 9.05 11.72 34.49
C ARG A 312 8.21 10.51 34.86
N ALA A 313 7.92 10.28 36.14
CA ALA A 313 7.08 9.18 36.59
C ALA A 313 5.64 9.28 36.06
N ILE A 314 5.06 10.49 36.00
CA ILE A 314 3.73 10.72 35.37
C ILE A 314 3.77 10.35 33.89
N CYS A 315 4.79 10.82 33.15
CA CYS A 315 4.97 10.52 31.73
C CYS A 315 5.12 9.00 31.48
N ARG A 316 5.92 8.32 32.30
CA ARG A 316 6.10 6.86 32.24
C ARG A 316 4.78 6.11 32.45
N ARG A 317 3.97 6.51 33.43
CA ARG A 317 2.65 5.87 33.70
C ARG A 317 1.68 6.01 32.53
N VAL A 318 1.52 7.22 31.97
CA VAL A 318 0.58 7.43 30.85
C VAL A 318 1.03 6.68 29.59
N MET A 319 2.34 6.64 29.34
CA MET A 319 2.89 5.97 28.16
C MET A 319 2.95 4.45 28.30
N LYS A 320 3.03 3.90 29.51
CA LYS A 320 2.82 2.46 29.76
C LYS A 320 1.42 2.03 29.30
N ILE A 321 0.38 2.73 29.75
CA ILE A 321 -1.01 2.40 29.42
C ILE A 321 -1.25 2.45 27.91
N ARG A 322 -0.74 3.50 27.25
CA ARG A 322 -0.92 3.70 25.81
C ARG A 322 -0.08 2.72 24.98
N GLY A 323 1.14 2.44 25.40
CA GLY A 323 2.03 1.45 24.77
C GLY A 323 1.46 0.04 24.84
N ASP A 324 0.97 -0.39 26.02
CA ASP A 324 0.30 -1.68 26.20
C ASP A 324 -0.94 -1.82 25.31
N GLU A 325 -1.79 -0.79 25.27
CA GLU A 325 -3.02 -0.80 24.46
C GLU A 325 -2.69 -0.95 22.95
N MET A 326 -1.65 -0.28 22.47
CA MET A 326 -1.19 -0.44 21.10
C MET A 326 -0.59 -1.82 20.85
N TYR A 327 0.29 -2.29 21.74
CA TYR A 327 0.97 -3.57 21.58
C TYR A 327 -0.03 -4.73 21.56
N GLN A 328 -0.98 -4.77 22.49
CA GLN A 328 -2.04 -5.78 22.55
C GLN A 328 -2.94 -5.78 21.29
N HIS A 329 -3.10 -4.64 20.64
CA HIS A 329 -3.87 -4.57 19.40
C HIS A 329 -3.07 -5.04 18.17
N LEU A 330 -1.76 -4.78 18.16
CA LEU A 330 -0.89 -5.00 17.00
C LEU A 330 -0.25 -6.39 17.02
N TYR A 331 0.31 -6.81 18.16
CA TYR A 331 1.02 -8.07 18.31
C TYR A 331 0.07 -9.18 18.81
N PRO A 332 0.17 -10.42 18.29
CA PRO A 332 1.01 -10.86 17.17
C PRO A 332 0.37 -10.65 15.80
N ARG A 333 -0.89 -10.20 15.75
CA ARG A 333 -1.71 -10.12 14.53
C ARG A 333 -0.99 -9.51 13.34
N HIS A 334 -0.31 -8.38 13.53
CA HIS A 334 0.29 -7.61 12.44
C HIS A 334 1.43 -8.36 11.72
N LEU A 335 2.06 -9.33 12.38
CA LEU A 335 3.13 -10.14 11.79
C LEU A 335 2.63 -11.17 10.77
N TRP A 336 1.35 -11.52 10.81
CA TRP A 336 0.73 -12.50 9.89
C TRP A 336 -0.40 -11.92 9.04
N ARG A 337 -1.14 -10.94 9.60
CA ARG A 337 -2.28 -10.27 8.97
C ARG A 337 -2.01 -8.77 8.82
N PRO A 338 -1.04 -8.37 7.98
CA PRO A 338 -0.57 -7.00 7.98
C PRO A 338 -1.45 -6.03 7.20
N TYR A 339 -2.44 -6.49 6.44
CA TYR A 339 -3.25 -5.65 5.54
C TYR A 339 -4.27 -4.72 6.23
N ALA A 340 -4.21 -4.55 7.56
CA ALA A 340 -5.05 -3.59 8.28
C ALA A 340 -4.47 -2.17 8.17
N SER A 341 -5.18 -1.28 7.45
CA SER A 341 -4.68 0.05 7.08
C SER A 341 -4.23 0.92 8.26
N HIS A 342 -5.00 0.92 9.37
CA HIS A 342 -4.63 1.69 10.56
C HIS A 342 -3.47 1.03 11.33
N SER A 343 -3.41 -0.30 11.40
CA SER A 343 -2.30 -1.03 12.06
C SER A 343 -0.97 -0.80 11.34
N ASN A 344 -0.97 -0.77 10.00
CA ASN A 344 0.21 -0.45 9.18
C ASN A 344 0.79 0.96 9.43
N ARG A 345 0.00 1.88 9.98
CA ARG A 345 0.41 3.26 10.32
C ARG A 345 0.74 3.44 11.81
N ALA A 346 0.51 2.41 12.63
CA ALA A 346 0.57 2.47 14.09
C ALA A 346 1.84 1.81 14.68
N TRP A 347 2.31 0.70 14.11
CA TRP A 347 3.44 -0.07 14.66
C TRP A 347 4.71 0.78 14.85
N HIS A 348 5.01 1.67 13.92
CA HIS A 348 6.20 2.52 14.02
C HIS A 348 6.02 3.67 15.02
N LYS A 349 4.78 3.96 15.44
CA LYS A 349 4.51 4.90 16.55
C LYS A 349 4.70 4.22 17.89
N LEU A 350 4.35 2.94 18.00
CA LEU A 350 4.73 2.11 19.13
C LEU A 350 6.26 1.98 19.23
N GLY A 351 6.97 1.86 18.10
CA GLY A 351 8.43 1.92 18.05
C GLY A 351 9.01 3.23 18.63
N GLU A 352 8.45 4.40 18.27
CA GLU A 352 8.86 5.68 18.85
C GLU A 352 8.63 5.73 20.38
N ILE A 353 7.54 5.14 20.90
CA ILE A 353 7.31 5.01 22.35
C ILE A 353 8.38 4.12 22.99
N GLY A 354 8.63 2.95 22.40
CA GLY A 354 9.63 2.00 22.90
C GLY A 354 11.03 2.61 22.99
N ILE A 355 11.45 3.36 21.96
CA ILE A 355 12.75 4.05 21.96
C ILE A 355 12.79 5.16 23.03
N ALA A 356 11.75 5.99 23.11
CA ALA A 356 11.74 7.10 24.06
C ALA A 356 11.81 6.61 25.52
N PHE A 357 11.14 5.51 25.85
CA PHE A 357 11.01 5.00 27.22
C PHE A 357 11.82 3.73 27.50
N LEU A 358 12.81 3.42 26.67
CA LEU A 358 13.63 2.21 26.83
C LEU A 358 14.36 2.22 28.18
N GLY A 359 14.20 1.14 28.96
CA GLY A 359 14.77 1.03 30.31
C GLY A 359 14.02 1.85 31.39
N GLU A 360 12.95 2.58 31.03
CA GLU A 360 12.18 3.42 31.93
C GLU A 360 10.74 2.95 32.13
N VAL A 361 10.24 2.18 31.16
CA VAL A 361 8.89 1.62 31.15
C VAL A 361 8.98 0.13 30.83
N GLU A 362 8.36 -0.70 31.68
CA GLU A 362 8.22 -2.13 31.45
C GLU A 362 7.55 -2.39 30.09
N GLY A 363 8.11 -3.30 29.30
CA GLY A 363 7.62 -3.65 27.96
C GLY A 363 8.19 -2.80 26.82
N ALA A 364 8.89 -1.69 27.10
CA ALA A 364 9.46 -0.84 26.05
C ALA A 364 10.44 -1.59 25.12
N GLU A 365 11.22 -2.53 25.66
CA GLU A 365 12.11 -3.40 24.88
C GLU A 365 11.35 -4.25 23.86
N GLU A 366 10.23 -4.86 24.27
CA GLU A 366 9.37 -5.67 23.39
C GLU A 366 8.77 -4.81 22.28
N TRP A 367 8.43 -3.55 22.57
CA TRP A 367 7.88 -2.63 21.58
C TRP A 367 8.90 -2.24 20.51
N VAL A 368 10.16 -1.97 20.90
CA VAL A 368 11.26 -1.71 19.95
C VAL A 368 11.53 -2.96 19.13
N TRP A 369 11.63 -4.13 19.77
CA TRP A 369 11.92 -5.39 19.10
C TRP A 369 10.81 -5.78 18.10
N PHE A 370 9.55 -5.59 18.49
CA PHE A 370 8.40 -5.78 17.60
C PHE A 370 8.45 -4.83 16.41
N ALA A 371 8.67 -3.54 16.62
CA ALA A 371 8.72 -2.57 15.52
C ALA A 371 9.86 -2.87 14.52
N ALA A 372 11.03 -3.31 15.02
CA ALA A 372 12.15 -3.71 14.18
C ALA A 372 11.82 -4.98 13.36
N ASN A 373 11.15 -5.96 13.96
CA ASN A 373 10.70 -7.16 13.25
C ASN A 373 9.62 -6.87 12.21
N VAL A 374 8.71 -5.93 12.48
CA VAL A 374 7.75 -5.45 11.47
C VAL A 374 8.50 -4.82 10.30
N PHE A 375 9.49 -3.95 10.54
CA PHE A 375 10.28 -3.36 9.45
C PHE A 375 11.07 -4.40 8.64
N ALA A 376 11.79 -5.30 9.32
CA ALA A 376 12.66 -6.28 8.66
C ALA A 376 11.84 -7.28 7.84
N ASN A 377 10.82 -7.87 8.46
CA ASN A 377 10.10 -8.99 7.88
C ASN A 377 8.89 -8.51 7.08
N VAL A 378 8.07 -7.60 7.62
CA VAL A 378 6.71 -7.35 7.14
C VAL A 378 6.57 -6.16 6.21
N TYR A 379 7.16 -5.02 6.56
CA TYR A 379 6.87 -3.74 5.92
C TYR A 379 7.83 -3.43 4.77
N PRO A 380 7.37 -2.83 3.65
CA PRO A 380 5.99 -2.47 3.34
C PRO A 380 5.19 -3.63 2.72
N VAL A 381 3.85 -3.59 2.85
CA VAL A 381 2.96 -4.68 2.42
C VAL A 381 2.12 -4.38 1.18
N TRP A 382 1.97 -3.12 0.82
CA TRP A 382 1.18 -2.69 -0.35
C TRP A 382 2.06 -2.38 -1.56
N SER A 383 3.25 -2.97 -1.60
CA SER A 383 4.33 -2.56 -2.49
C SER A 383 4.93 -3.72 -3.27
N ASP A 384 5.75 -3.37 -4.25
CA ASP A 384 6.71 -4.25 -4.90
C ASP A 384 8.15 -3.70 -4.81
N ASP A 385 9.11 -4.47 -5.27
CA ASP A 385 10.52 -4.08 -5.20
C ASP A 385 10.88 -3.01 -6.25
N GLU A 386 10.02 -2.78 -7.26
CA GLU A 386 10.15 -1.74 -8.28
C GLU A 386 9.68 -0.35 -7.81
N GLY A 387 9.18 -0.24 -6.57
CA GLY A 387 8.78 1.01 -5.92
C GLY A 387 7.28 1.33 -5.99
N GLY A 388 6.48 0.44 -6.57
CA GLY A 388 5.04 0.62 -6.77
C GLY A 388 4.23 0.57 -5.49
N TRP A 389 3.03 1.17 -5.51
CA TRP A 389 2.09 1.13 -4.39
C TRP A 389 0.65 0.86 -4.79
N HIS A 390 0.14 -0.29 -4.37
CA HIS A 390 -1.19 -0.83 -4.70
C HIS A 390 -2.34 0.12 -4.33
N GLU A 391 -2.30 0.73 -3.15
CA GLU A 391 -3.40 1.57 -2.65
C GLU A 391 -3.51 2.96 -3.34
N GLY A 392 -2.68 3.22 -4.36
CA GLY A 392 -2.70 4.45 -5.13
C GLY A 392 -1.97 5.63 -4.48
N MET A 393 -1.85 6.72 -5.22
CA MET A 393 -0.95 7.84 -4.91
C MET A 393 -1.31 8.57 -3.60
N ALA A 394 -2.59 8.67 -3.25
CA ALA A 394 -2.99 9.32 -2.00
C ALA A 394 -2.54 8.54 -0.76
N TYR A 395 -2.66 7.22 -0.81
CA TYR A 395 -2.26 6.34 0.28
C TYR A 395 -0.75 6.10 0.31
N TRP A 396 -0.08 6.07 -0.86
CA TRP A 396 1.39 6.12 -0.95
C TRP A 396 1.93 7.32 -0.17
N ALA A 397 1.46 8.53 -0.48
CA ALA A 397 1.92 9.74 0.21
C ALA A 397 1.58 9.70 1.71
N SER A 398 0.35 9.30 2.05
CA SER A 398 -0.12 9.25 3.44
C SER A 398 0.69 8.28 4.32
N TYR A 399 0.96 7.07 3.83
CA TYR A 399 1.72 6.07 4.58
C TYR A 399 3.18 6.45 4.69
N LEU A 400 3.79 6.77 3.55
CA LEU A 400 5.23 6.94 3.52
C LEU A 400 5.68 8.26 4.15
N GLU A 401 4.83 9.29 4.18
CA GLU A 401 5.10 10.48 4.99
C GLU A 401 5.19 10.11 6.48
N ARG A 402 4.26 9.30 7.00
CA ARG A 402 4.26 8.90 8.42
C ARG A 402 5.39 7.93 8.77
N PHE A 403 5.74 7.04 7.83
CA PHE A 403 6.87 6.13 7.94
C PHE A 403 8.21 6.87 7.84
N SER A 404 8.31 7.94 7.04
CA SER A 404 9.57 8.66 6.88
C SER A 404 10.13 9.18 8.21
N PHE A 405 9.27 9.55 9.17
CA PHE A 405 9.71 9.92 10.52
C PHE A 405 10.34 8.75 11.29
N TRP A 406 9.82 7.55 11.08
CA TRP A 406 10.40 6.34 11.65
C TRP A 406 11.74 6.03 11.00
N ALA A 407 11.85 6.14 9.67
CA ALA A 407 13.13 5.99 8.97
C ALA A 407 14.19 7.00 9.46
N ASP A 408 13.79 8.26 9.68
CA ASP A 408 14.66 9.31 10.23
C ASP A 408 15.11 9.01 11.67
N THR A 409 14.37 8.19 12.43
CA THR A 409 14.77 7.75 13.78
C THR A 409 15.60 6.47 13.72
N MET A 410 15.17 5.47 12.94
CA MET A 410 15.85 4.17 12.84
C MET A 410 17.31 4.31 12.39
N LYS A 411 17.58 5.17 11.40
CA LYS A 411 18.90 5.30 10.82
C LYS A 411 19.95 5.76 11.85
N PRO A 412 19.81 6.90 12.55
CA PRO A 412 20.76 7.32 13.56
C PRO A 412 20.68 6.53 14.88
N VAL A 413 19.49 6.07 15.30
CA VAL A 413 19.32 5.48 16.64
C VAL A 413 19.53 3.97 16.65
N LEU A 414 19.03 3.25 15.64
CA LEU A 414 19.09 1.80 15.53
C LEU A 414 20.13 1.30 14.53
N GLY A 415 20.69 2.19 13.69
CA GLY A 415 21.59 1.81 12.61
C GLY A 415 20.90 1.02 11.48
N LEU A 416 19.58 1.19 11.31
CA LEU A 416 18.81 0.54 10.25
C LEU A 416 18.43 1.56 9.17
N ASP A 417 18.94 1.36 7.95
CA ASP A 417 18.67 2.25 6.82
C ASP A 417 17.54 1.70 5.93
N ALA A 418 16.36 2.32 6.05
CA ALA A 418 15.20 1.93 5.25
C ALA A 418 15.42 2.08 3.75
N TYR A 419 16.24 3.06 3.33
CA TYR A 419 16.40 3.45 1.93
C TYR A 419 17.26 2.51 1.11
N LYS A 420 17.91 1.54 1.77
CA LYS A 420 18.59 0.41 1.13
C LYS A 420 17.64 -0.71 0.72
N LYS A 421 16.45 -0.82 1.34
CA LYS A 421 15.50 -1.88 1.04
C LYS A 421 14.98 -1.71 -0.40
N PRO A 422 14.83 -2.79 -1.20
CA PRO A 422 14.49 -2.72 -2.62
C PRO A 422 13.36 -1.74 -2.96
N PHE A 423 12.19 -1.87 -2.31
CA PHE A 423 11.09 -0.91 -2.46
C PHE A 423 11.52 0.55 -2.26
N PHE A 424 12.19 0.88 -1.15
CA PHE A 424 12.57 2.26 -0.82
C PHE A 424 13.68 2.81 -1.72
N SER A 425 14.51 1.94 -2.29
CA SER A 425 15.52 2.32 -3.28
C SER A 425 14.91 2.70 -4.65
N GLN A 426 13.64 2.33 -4.88
CA GLN A 426 12.91 2.58 -6.13
C GLN A 426 11.68 3.50 -5.95
N VAL A 427 11.33 3.85 -4.71
CA VAL A 427 10.05 4.47 -4.33
C VAL A 427 9.73 5.79 -5.03
N GLY A 428 10.74 6.57 -5.41
CA GLY A 428 10.55 7.85 -6.09
C GLY A 428 10.14 7.72 -7.56
N TYR A 429 10.37 6.55 -8.18
CA TYR A 429 9.95 6.32 -9.56
C TYR A 429 8.43 6.17 -9.70
N TYR A 430 7.73 5.70 -8.68
CA TYR A 430 6.26 5.59 -8.72
C TYR A 430 5.57 6.93 -9.00
N PRO A 431 5.76 8.00 -8.19
CA PRO A 431 5.18 9.31 -8.51
C PRO A 431 5.75 9.94 -9.79
N MET A 432 7.02 9.69 -10.13
CA MET A 432 7.64 10.27 -11.32
C MET A 432 7.01 9.76 -12.62
N TYR A 433 6.74 8.45 -12.73
CA TYR A 433 6.12 7.86 -13.92
C TYR A 433 4.60 8.00 -13.93
N LEU A 434 3.95 7.98 -12.75
CA LEU A 434 2.51 8.16 -12.64
C LEU A 434 2.08 9.62 -12.83
N MET A 435 2.89 10.56 -12.33
CA MET A 435 2.59 11.98 -12.32
C MET A 435 3.80 12.82 -12.79
N PRO A 436 4.27 12.70 -14.04
CA PRO A 436 5.27 13.62 -14.61
C PRO A 436 4.94 15.10 -14.36
N PRO A 437 5.95 16.01 -14.35
CA PRO A 437 5.75 17.41 -14.02
C PRO A 437 4.57 18.05 -14.78
N GLY A 438 3.77 18.86 -14.08
CA GLY A 438 2.54 19.44 -14.61
C GLY A 438 1.28 18.56 -14.53
N THR A 439 1.39 17.29 -14.12
CA THR A 439 0.22 16.39 -14.02
C THR A 439 -0.79 16.82 -12.94
N THR A 440 -2.08 16.75 -13.30
CA THR A 440 -3.22 16.70 -12.38
C THR A 440 -3.94 15.35 -12.49
N GLY A 441 -4.35 14.78 -11.36
CA GLY A 441 -4.92 13.44 -11.23
C GLY A 441 -3.86 12.38 -10.89
N GLY A 442 -4.06 11.67 -9.79
CA GLY A 442 -3.12 10.68 -9.25
C GLY A 442 -3.33 9.23 -9.70
N GLY A 443 -4.01 9.01 -10.84
CA GLY A 443 -4.26 7.68 -11.40
C GLY A 443 -5.16 6.78 -10.55
N PHE A 444 -4.85 5.48 -10.52
CA PHE A 444 -5.61 4.50 -9.75
C PHE A 444 -5.47 4.71 -8.24
N GLY A 445 -6.53 4.35 -7.53
CA GLY A 445 -6.70 4.36 -6.11
C GLY A 445 -7.64 5.46 -5.60
N ASP A 446 -8.00 5.32 -4.34
CA ASP A 446 -8.87 6.26 -3.63
C ASP A 446 -8.21 7.66 -3.48
N LEU A 447 -9.02 8.73 -3.47
CA LEU A 447 -8.59 10.14 -3.30
C LEU A 447 -7.56 10.68 -4.31
N THR A 448 -7.45 10.10 -5.48
CA THR A 448 -6.47 10.50 -6.50
C THR A 448 -6.88 11.65 -7.43
N PRO A 449 -8.16 11.88 -7.79
CA PRO A 449 -8.41 12.65 -9.01
C PRO A 449 -8.22 14.18 -8.90
N GLU A 450 -7.98 14.71 -7.70
CA GLU A 450 -7.60 16.14 -7.48
C GLU A 450 -6.12 16.33 -7.14
N ARG A 451 -5.34 15.24 -7.08
CA ARG A 451 -3.91 15.34 -6.71
C ARG A 451 -3.13 16.04 -7.81
N LYS A 452 -2.12 16.82 -7.41
CA LYS A 452 -1.16 17.46 -8.32
C LYS A 452 0.21 16.81 -8.13
N ALA A 453 1.02 16.77 -9.18
CA ALA A 453 2.39 16.24 -9.09
C ALA A 453 3.19 16.95 -7.98
N SER A 454 3.02 18.28 -7.86
CA SER A 454 3.64 19.12 -6.83
C SER A 454 3.24 18.75 -5.40
N SER A 455 2.10 18.08 -5.20
CA SER A 455 1.70 17.57 -3.88
C SER A 455 2.65 16.49 -3.34
N ASN A 456 3.46 15.88 -4.21
CA ASN A 456 4.43 14.84 -3.84
C ASN A 456 5.85 15.39 -3.64
N ALA A 457 6.14 16.62 -4.08
CA ALA A 457 7.50 17.19 -4.12
C ALA A 457 8.24 17.09 -2.78
N ARG A 458 7.57 17.45 -1.66
CA ARG A 458 8.15 17.38 -0.31
C ARG A 458 8.61 15.97 0.07
N LEU A 459 7.79 14.96 -0.24
CA LEU A 459 8.07 13.59 0.15
C LEU A 459 9.14 12.98 -0.76
N VAL A 460 9.06 13.24 -2.07
CA VAL A 460 10.10 12.81 -3.03
C VAL A 460 11.44 13.48 -2.74
N ALA A 461 11.47 14.74 -2.31
CA ALA A 461 12.70 15.41 -1.88
C ALA A 461 13.36 14.68 -0.70
N THR A 462 12.56 14.21 0.26
CA THR A 462 13.07 13.40 1.37
C THR A 462 13.70 12.11 0.86
N PHE A 463 13.06 11.43 -0.10
CA PHE A 463 13.59 10.19 -0.67
C PHE A 463 14.81 10.41 -1.54
N ALA A 464 14.83 11.47 -2.35
CA ALA A 464 15.96 11.85 -3.19
C ALA A 464 17.21 12.03 -2.33
N THR A 465 17.10 12.84 -1.26
CA THR A 465 18.20 13.06 -0.32
C THR A 465 18.63 11.79 0.42
N GLN A 466 17.68 11.02 0.94
CA GLN A 466 18.00 9.84 1.74
C GLN A 466 18.59 8.68 0.92
N ALA A 467 18.16 8.53 -0.35
CA ALA A 467 18.65 7.50 -1.27
C ALA A 467 19.78 8.00 -2.20
N GLY A 468 20.07 9.30 -2.22
CA GLY A 468 21.07 9.89 -3.12
C GLY A 468 20.68 9.87 -4.60
N ASN A 469 19.39 9.90 -4.94
CA ASN A 469 18.91 9.71 -6.32
C ASN A 469 18.73 11.04 -7.08
N GLY A 470 19.55 11.26 -8.11
CA GLY A 470 19.55 12.48 -8.92
C GLY A 470 18.31 12.70 -9.79
N HIS A 471 17.68 11.63 -10.30
CA HIS A 471 16.44 11.77 -11.09
C HIS A 471 15.27 12.22 -10.23
N TRP A 472 15.19 11.71 -9.01
CA TRP A 472 14.15 12.14 -8.06
C TRP A 472 14.36 13.59 -7.64
N GLN A 473 15.62 14.01 -7.48
CA GLN A 473 15.96 15.40 -7.22
C GLN A 473 15.57 16.31 -8.40
N TRP A 474 15.86 15.90 -9.64
CA TRP A 474 15.41 16.62 -10.82
C TRP A 474 13.88 16.76 -10.87
N TYR A 475 13.15 15.68 -10.57
CA TYR A 475 11.68 15.70 -10.55
C TYR A 475 11.16 16.71 -9.51
N VAL A 476 11.78 16.77 -8.33
CA VAL A 476 11.47 17.78 -7.29
C VAL A 476 11.71 19.19 -7.81
N GLU A 477 12.82 19.44 -8.50
CA GLU A 477 13.13 20.75 -9.08
C GLU A 477 12.10 21.19 -10.14
N GLN A 478 11.68 20.29 -11.02
CA GLN A 478 10.63 20.57 -12.00
C GLN A 478 9.26 20.87 -11.38
N LEU A 479 9.04 20.46 -10.12
CA LEU A 479 7.81 20.73 -9.37
C LEU A 479 7.85 22.05 -8.57
N GLY A 480 8.86 22.89 -8.80
CA GLY A 480 9.06 24.15 -8.09
C GLY A 480 10.06 24.07 -6.94
N GLY A 481 10.89 23.02 -6.91
CA GLY A 481 11.95 22.84 -5.92
C GLY A 481 11.52 22.08 -4.68
N ASN A 482 12.42 22.00 -3.70
CA ASN A 482 12.18 21.32 -2.43
C ASN A 482 11.40 22.25 -1.49
N PRO A 483 10.07 22.09 -1.32
CA PRO A 483 9.37 22.84 -0.28
C PRO A 483 9.97 22.39 1.05
N THR A 484 10.63 23.31 1.77
CA THR A 484 11.26 23.00 3.06
C THR A 484 10.23 22.32 3.95
N THR A 485 10.50 21.08 4.36
CA THR A 485 9.73 20.46 5.45
C THR A 485 9.84 21.41 6.64
N GLY A 486 8.70 21.80 7.22
CA GLY A 486 8.68 22.73 8.35
C GLY A 486 9.09 22.05 9.66
N GLY A 487 9.26 22.86 10.70
CA GLY A 487 9.46 22.36 12.07
C GLY A 487 10.79 21.62 12.28
N TYR A 488 10.85 20.86 13.37
CA TYR A 488 12.07 20.19 13.82
C TYR A 488 12.51 19.08 12.88
N ILE A 489 11.58 18.34 12.26
CA ILE A 489 11.89 17.36 11.21
C ILE A 489 12.56 18.05 10.02
N GLY A 490 12.04 19.21 9.63
CA GLY A 490 12.64 20.05 8.60
C GLY A 490 14.08 20.45 8.88
N PHE A 491 14.35 20.87 10.11
CA PHE A 491 15.69 21.21 10.56
C PHE A 491 16.64 20.00 10.51
N VAL A 492 16.21 18.85 11.05
CA VAL A 492 17.01 17.61 11.03
C VAL A 492 17.29 17.16 9.60
N ARG A 493 16.30 17.21 8.69
CA ARG A 493 16.49 16.85 7.28
C ARG A 493 17.33 17.87 6.51
N GLY A 494 17.27 19.14 6.88
CA GLY A 494 18.18 20.17 6.35
C GLY A 494 19.65 19.85 6.64
N ALA A 495 19.91 19.02 7.66
CA ALA A 495 21.25 18.56 7.97
C ALA A 495 21.81 17.52 6.99
N LEU A 496 20.99 16.96 6.11
CA LEU A 496 21.40 15.95 5.14
C LEU A 496 22.12 16.60 3.94
N PRO A 497 23.02 15.86 3.25
CA PRO A 497 23.72 16.38 2.08
C PRO A 497 22.75 16.70 0.93
N SER A 498 23.12 17.66 0.09
CA SER A 498 22.39 17.93 -1.15
C SER A 498 22.62 16.83 -2.18
N VAL A 499 21.66 16.66 -3.08
CA VAL A 499 21.74 15.76 -4.23
C VAL A 499 21.74 16.60 -5.49
N LYS A 500 22.54 16.23 -6.48
CA LYS A 500 22.55 16.91 -7.78
C LYS A 500 21.41 16.36 -8.64
N ALA A 501 20.59 17.25 -9.22
CA ALA A 501 19.57 16.86 -10.18
C ALA A 501 20.16 16.26 -11.46
N VAL A 502 19.54 15.19 -11.95
CA VAL A 502 19.85 14.52 -13.22
C VAL A 502 18.54 14.35 -14.02
N PRO A 503 18.39 14.95 -15.21
CA PRO A 503 17.22 14.73 -16.07
C PRO A 503 17.00 13.24 -16.39
N PRO A 504 15.76 12.81 -16.71
CA PRO A 504 15.42 11.41 -16.91
C PRO A 504 15.69 10.92 -18.35
N ASP A 505 16.60 11.57 -19.09
CA ASP A 505 16.81 11.34 -20.53
C ASP A 505 17.38 9.95 -20.85
N ASP A 506 18.04 9.33 -19.86
CA ASP A 506 18.59 7.97 -19.91
C ASP A 506 17.58 6.89 -19.47
N LEU A 507 16.39 7.28 -19.03
CA LEU A 507 15.35 6.36 -18.58
C LEU A 507 14.34 6.09 -19.71
N PRO A 508 13.83 4.84 -19.82
CA PRO A 508 12.66 4.57 -20.64
C PRO A 508 11.48 5.46 -20.20
N ALA A 509 10.71 6.00 -21.15
CA ALA A 509 9.55 6.83 -20.80
C ALA A 509 8.46 6.05 -20.04
N SER A 510 8.45 4.72 -20.18
CA SER A 510 7.41 3.84 -19.64
C SER A 510 7.98 2.84 -18.65
N ARG A 511 7.20 2.48 -17.63
CA ARG A 511 7.65 1.59 -16.55
C ARG A 511 6.55 0.65 -16.08
N LEU A 512 6.97 -0.58 -15.76
CA LEU A 512 6.18 -1.60 -15.10
C LEU A 512 6.53 -1.65 -13.60
N PHE A 513 5.50 -1.65 -12.77
CA PHE A 513 5.56 -2.01 -11.35
C PHE A 513 4.87 -3.38 -11.22
N LYS A 514 5.68 -4.44 -11.36
CA LYS A 514 5.18 -5.79 -11.66
C LYS A 514 4.44 -6.40 -10.47
N GLY A 515 5.00 -6.28 -9.27
CA GLY A 515 4.40 -6.89 -8.08
C GLY A 515 3.06 -6.26 -7.69
N ILE A 516 2.85 -4.97 -7.99
CA ILE A 516 1.53 -4.33 -7.84
C ILE A 516 0.66 -4.42 -9.10
N GLY A 517 1.21 -4.90 -10.21
CA GLY A 517 0.54 -5.09 -11.50
C GLY A 517 0.01 -3.78 -12.10
N GLN A 518 0.87 -2.76 -12.16
CA GLN A 518 0.56 -1.50 -12.83
C GLN A 518 1.65 -1.13 -13.84
N ALA A 519 1.25 -0.69 -15.03
CA ALA A 519 2.15 -0.16 -16.05
C ALA A 519 1.73 1.27 -16.43
N PHE A 520 2.72 2.15 -16.49
CA PHE A 520 2.54 3.53 -16.93
C PHE A 520 3.30 3.74 -18.22
N LEU A 521 2.56 3.91 -19.31
CA LEU A 521 3.09 4.10 -20.64
C LEU A 521 3.09 5.60 -20.93
N ASN A 522 4.26 6.23 -21.07
CA ASN A 522 4.38 7.65 -21.38
C ASN A 522 5.13 7.83 -22.70
N SER A 523 4.82 8.93 -23.38
CA SER A 523 5.63 9.46 -24.49
C SER A 523 6.66 10.47 -24.00
N ASN A 524 6.44 11.12 -22.86
CA ASN A 524 7.33 12.13 -22.30
C ASN A 524 7.26 12.14 -20.75
N LEU A 525 8.40 12.21 -20.07
CA LEU A 525 8.49 12.28 -18.59
C LEU A 525 8.74 13.69 -18.03
N THR A 526 8.94 14.68 -18.89
CA THR A 526 9.38 16.04 -18.53
C THR A 526 8.26 17.06 -18.44
N ASP A 527 7.20 16.94 -19.25
CA ASP A 527 6.07 17.87 -19.23
C ASP A 527 4.76 17.17 -19.59
N ALA A 528 3.79 17.20 -18.67
CA ALA A 528 2.46 16.68 -18.89
C ALA A 528 1.75 17.28 -20.11
N LYS A 529 2.04 18.54 -20.48
CA LYS A 529 1.47 19.20 -21.66
C LYS A 529 2.01 18.65 -22.99
N GLN A 530 3.14 17.95 -22.95
CA GLN A 530 3.76 17.28 -24.10
C GLN A 530 3.65 15.75 -24.01
N ASN A 531 2.94 15.24 -23.00
CA ASN A 531 2.85 13.82 -22.74
C ASN A 531 1.47 13.27 -23.10
N VAL A 532 1.48 12.20 -23.88
CA VAL A 532 0.40 11.20 -23.94
C VAL A 532 0.75 10.05 -23.02
N ARG A 533 -0.11 9.80 -22.03
CA ARG A 533 0.05 8.82 -20.96
C ARG A 533 -1.11 7.84 -20.91
N VAL A 534 -0.78 6.56 -20.84
CA VAL A 534 -1.71 5.46 -20.60
C VAL A 534 -1.40 4.82 -19.25
N LEU A 535 -2.43 4.67 -18.42
CA LEU A 535 -2.33 3.92 -17.16
C LEU A 535 -3.00 2.56 -17.36
N PHE A 536 -2.37 1.48 -16.92
CA PHE A 536 -2.92 0.12 -17.01
C PHE A 536 -2.74 -0.62 -15.69
N LYS A 537 -3.79 -1.35 -15.25
CA LYS A 537 -3.74 -2.18 -14.04
C LYS A 537 -4.23 -3.59 -14.33
N SER A 538 -3.42 -4.59 -13.97
CA SER A 538 -3.85 -5.97 -13.77
C SER A 538 -3.03 -6.58 -12.65
N SER A 539 -3.62 -6.68 -11.44
CA SER A 539 -2.89 -6.70 -10.18
C SER A 539 -2.99 -8.03 -9.42
N PRO A 540 -1.85 -8.60 -8.96
CA PRO A 540 -1.83 -9.75 -8.07
C PRO A 540 -2.48 -9.47 -6.70
N PHE A 541 -2.53 -8.19 -6.28
CA PHE A 541 -3.27 -7.78 -5.07
C PHE A 541 -4.79 -7.83 -5.26
N GLY A 542 -5.26 -7.99 -6.50
CA GLY A 542 -6.65 -7.94 -6.89
C GLY A 542 -7.25 -6.55 -6.75
N THR A 543 -8.45 -6.48 -6.17
CA THR A 543 -9.23 -5.24 -6.00
C THR A 543 -9.34 -4.84 -4.52
N GLN A 544 -8.53 -5.42 -3.63
CA GLN A 544 -8.66 -5.18 -2.19
C GLN A 544 -8.23 -3.76 -1.77
N SER A 545 -8.79 -3.30 -0.65
CA SER A 545 -8.45 -2.02 -0.02
C SER A 545 -8.65 -0.82 -0.98
N HIS A 546 -7.73 0.14 -0.98
CA HIS A 546 -7.85 1.37 -1.75
C HIS A 546 -7.42 1.28 -3.21
N GLY A 547 -6.82 0.16 -3.66
CA GLY A 547 -6.48 -0.13 -5.06
C GLY A 547 -7.55 -0.97 -5.75
N TYR A 548 -8.80 -0.49 -5.69
CA TYR A 548 -10.00 -1.30 -5.96
C TYR A 548 -10.36 -1.43 -7.44
N GLU A 549 -9.67 -0.72 -8.34
CA GLU A 549 -10.00 -0.74 -9.76
C GLU A 549 -9.87 -2.15 -10.34
N ALA A 550 -10.83 -2.48 -11.20
CA ALA A 550 -10.86 -3.78 -11.87
C ALA A 550 -9.57 -4.04 -12.66
N ASN A 551 -9.14 -5.29 -12.70
CA ASN A 551 -8.00 -5.71 -13.49
C ASN A 551 -8.32 -5.56 -14.99
N ASN A 552 -7.27 -5.37 -15.80
CA ASN A 552 -7.32 -4.93 -17.18
C ASN A 552 -7.99 -3.56 -17.41
N ALA A 553 -8.19 -2.73 -16.37
CA ALA A 553 -8.63 -1.35 -16.56
C ALA A 553 -7.51 -0.46 -17.12
N PHE A 554 -7.88 0.53 -17.93
CA PHE A 554 -6.95 1.55 -18.41
C PHE A 554 -7.48 2.97 -18.29
N SER A 555 -6.62 3.97 -18.48
CA SER A 555 -6.98 5.39 -18.59
C SER A 555 -6.06 6.07 -19.60
N LEU A 556 -6.56 7.10 -20.29
CA LEU A 556 -5.82 7.85 -21.30
C LEU A 556 -5.86 9.35 -20.98
N ILE A 557 -4.68 9.92 -20.82
CA ILE A 557 -4.44 11.34 -20.56
C ILE A 557 -3.51 11.84 -21.65
N ALA A 558 -3.80 12.98 -22.26
CA ALA A 558 -2.96 13.53 -23.32
C ALA A 558 -2.86 15.05 -23.22
N TYR A 559 -1.65 15.56 -23.38
CA TYR A 559 -1.34 16.98 -23.40
C TYR A 559 -1.89 17.73 -22.17
N GLY A 560 -1.84 17.09 -21.00
CA GLY A 560 -2.34 17.60 -19.72
C GLY A 560 -3.84 17.38 -19.48
N GLU A 561 -4.60 16.93 -20.48
CA GLU A 561 -6.05 16.76 -20.41
C GLU A 561 -6.47 15.30 -20.20
N ARG A 562 -7.50 15.11 -19.38
CA ARG A 562 -8.06 13.78 -19.06
C ARG A 562 -9.12 13.42 -20.10
N LEU A 563 -8.88 12.37 -20.89
CA LEU A 563 -9.75 11.95 -21.99
C LEU A 563 -10.57 10.72 -21.59
N LEU A 564 -9.89 9.61 -21.29
CA LEU A 564 -10.52 8.39 -20.76
C LEU A 564 -10.13 8.19 -19.30
N VAL A 565 -11.12 8.19 -18.41
CA VAL A 565 -10.92 8.30 -16.96
C VAL A 565 -11.53 7.13 -16.19
N GLN A 566 -11.04 6.90 -14.99
CA GLN A 566 -11.77 6.25 -13.92
C GLN A 566 -12.77 7.25 -13.30
N THR A 567 -13.94 6.77 -12.89
CA THR A 567 -15.08 7.65 -12.52
C THR A 567 -15.56 7.53 -11.09
N GLY A 568 -16.29 8.57 -10.69
CA GLY A 568 -16.86 8.70 -9.35
C GLY A 568 -15.92 9.43 -8.40
N ARG A 569 -16.49 9.91 -7.28
CA ARG A 569 -15.72 10.58 -6.22
C ARG A 569 -16.12 10.01 -4.88
N ARG A 570 -15.11 9.70 -4.07
CA ARG A 570 -15.34 9.25 -2.71
C ARG A 570 -16.02 10.38 -1.94
N ASP A 571 -17.30 10.21 -1.68
CA ASP A 571 -17.99 11.01 -0.69
C ASP A 571 -17.45 10.61 0.69
N SER A 572 -17.81 9.46 1.22
CA SER A 572 -17.24 8.90 2.44
C SER A 572 -16.88 7.44 2.22
N TYR A 573 -15.89 6.97 2.96
CA TYR A 573 -15.48 5.59 2.86
C TYR A 573 -16.65 4.65 3.20
N GLY A 574 -16.93 3.69 2.31
CA GLY A 574 -17.91 2.63 2.50
C GLY A 574 -19.38 3.03 2.31
N THR A 575 -19.66 4.22 1.77
CA THR A 575 -21.01 4.60 1.33
C THR A 575 -21.48 3.73 0.15
N PRO A 576 -22.79 3.72 -0.17
CA PRO A 576 -23.29 3.02 -1.37
C PRO A 576 -22.59 3.45 -2.66
N HIS A 577 -22.36 4.75 -2.89
CA HIS A 577 -21.63 5.18 -4.09
C HIS A 577 -20.19 4.65 -4.12
N HIS A 578 -19.47 4.74 -3.00
CA HIS A 578 -18.11 4.20 -2.94
C HIS A 578 -18.08 2.68 -3.19
N ARG A 579 -18.97 1.93 -2.54
CA ARG A 579 -18.99 0.46 -2.61
C ARG A 579 -19.57 -0.09 -3.92
N ASP A 580 -20.68 0.46 -4.38
CA ASP A 580 -21.52 -0.14 -5.41
C ASP A 580 -21.27 0.49 -6.80
N TRP A 581 -20.69 1.70 -6.84
CA TRP A 581 -20.18 2.32 -8.08
C TRP A 581 -18.65 2.21 -8.17
N MET A 582 -17.91 2.92 -7.30
CA MET A 582 -16.46 3.13 -7.48
C MET A 582 -15.63 1.84 -7.39
N TRP A 583 -16.03 0.87 -6.55
CA TRP A 583 -15.33 -0.42 -6.48
C TRP A 583 -15.72 -1.39 -7.61
N SER A 584 -16.70 -1.04 -8.42
CA SER A 584 -17.22 -1.91 -9.47
C SER A 584 -16.47 -1.71 -10.79
N THR A 585 -16.44 -2.76 -11.61
CA THR A 585 -15.91 -2.70 -12.99
C THR A 585 -16.61 -1.66 -13.87
N ARG A 586 -17.87 -1.30 -13.54
CA ARG A 586 -18.65 -0.29 -14.27
C ARG A 586 -18.12 1.14 -14.11
N SER A 587 -17.15 1.38 -13.23
CA SER A 587 -16.59 2.72 -12.98
C SER A 587 -15.28 2.99 -13.71
N VAL A 588 -14.76 2.00 -14.44
CA VAL A 588 -13.44 2.03 -15.11
C VAL A 588 -13.54 1.53 -16.55
N ASN A 589 -12.58 1.93 -17.39
CA ASN A 589 -12.52 1.51 -18.80
C ASN A 589 -12.16 0.02 -18.92
N ALA A 590 -13.18 -0.85 -18.84
CA ALA A 590 -13.07 -2.30 -18.78
C ALA A 590 -14.32 -2.97 -19.39
N ILE A 591 -14.48 -4.27 -19.22
CA ILE A 591 -15.59 -5.04 -19.80
C ILE A 591 -16.40 -5.72 -18.68
N THR A 592 -17.73 -5.66 -18.75
CA THR A 592 -18.62 -6.53 -17.97
C THR A 592 -19.17 -7.66 -18.84
N VAL A 593 -19.57 -8.75 -18.20
CA VAL A 593 -20.04 -9.99 -18.86
C VAL A 593 -21.40 -10.35 -18.28
N ASP A 594 -22.44 -10.43 -19.11
CA ASP A 594 -23.84 -10.55 -18.69
C ASP A 594 -24.21 -9.52 -17.60
N GLY A 595 -23.73 -8.28 -17.74
CA GLY A 595 -23.92 -7.20 -16.76
C GLY A 595 -23.16 -7.37 -15.44
N ARG A 596 -22.27 -8.36 -15.32
CA ARG A 596 -21.48 -8.63 -14.11
C ARG A 596 -20.02 -8.19 -14.29
N GLY A 597 -19.51 -7.49 -13.28
CA GLY A 597 -18.09 -7.14 -13.17
C GLY A 597 -17.27 -8.18 -12.41
N GLN A 598 -16.01 -7.82 -12.16
CA GLN A 598 -15.12 -8.53 -11.24
C GLN A 598 -15.61 -8.42 -9.80
N VAL A 599 -15.17 -9.34 -8.93
CA VAL A 599 -15.50 -9.25 -7.49
C VAL A 599 -14.89 -7.96 -6.92
N PRO A 600 -15.70 -7.02 -6.42
CA PRO A 600 -15.21 -5.74 -5.92
C PRO A 600 -14.54 -5.91 -4.54
N HIS A 601 -13.56 -5.08 -4.25
CA HIS A 601 -12.93 -4.99 -2.92
C HIS A 601 -12.45 -6.35 -2.35
N SER A 602 -11.78 -7.17 -3.18
CA SER A 602 -11.39 -8.54 -2.83
C SER A 602 -9.95 -8.90 -3.23
N ALA A 603 -9.24 -9.59 -2.34
CA ALA A 603 -7.90 -10.12 -2.59
C ALA A 603 -7.90 -11.34 -3.52
N ALA A 604 -9.05 -11.99 -3.70
CA ALA A 604 -9.24 -13.14 -4.60
C ALA A 604 -9.47 -12.72 -6.06
N SER A 605 -9.87 -11.47 -6.29
CA SER A 605 -10.13 -10.89 -7.61
C SER A 605 -8.82 -10.53 -8.32
N ARG A 606 -7.94 -11.51 -8.53
CA ARG A 606 -6.57 -11.31 -9.02
C ARG A 606 -6.51 -11.12 -10.53
N GLY A 607 -5.59 -10.28 -10.97
CA GLY A 607 -5.09 -10.24 -12.33
C GLY A 607 -3.57 -10.25 -12.31
N GLU A 608 -2.95 -10.16 -13.47
CA GLU A 608 -1.51 -10.01 -13.60
C GLU A 608 -1.13 -9.35 -14.92
N ILE A 609 0.04 -8.70 -14.95
CA ILE A 609 0.69 -8.26 -16.18
C ILE A 609 1.62 -9.38 -16.62
N THR A 610 1.26 -10.07 -17.70
CA THR A 610 1.97 -11.25 -18.22
C THR A 610 3.12 -10.86 -19.14
N ALA A 611 3.04 -9.70 -19.81
CA ALA A 611 4.11 -9.17 -20.65
C ALA A 611 4.16 -7.64 -20.63
N PHE A 612 5.38 -7.10 -20.71
CA PHE A 612 5.64 -5.67 -20.87
C PHE A 612 6.89 -5.48 -21.72
N ARG A 613 6.82 -4.61 -22.72
CA ARG A 613 7.94 -4.18 -23.56
C ARG A 613 7.80 -2.68 -23.81
N THR A 614 8.91 -1.96 -23.73
CA THR A 614 8.95 -0.52 -24.00
C THR A 614 10.15 -0.19 -24.88
N THR A 615 9.92 0.71 -25.84
CA THR A 615 10.92 1.29 -26.74
C THR A 615 10.62 2.77 -26.91
N PRO A 616 11.50 3.57 -27.56
CA PRO A 616 11.20 4.96 -27.88
C PRO A 616 9.93 5.14 -28.74
N ALA A 617 9.60 4.18 -29.62
CA ALA A 617 8.52 4.31 -30.59
C ALA A 617 7.24 3.51 -30.24
N VAL A 618 7.38 2.40 -29.51
CA VAL A 618 6.29 1.45 -29.22
C VAL A 618 6.40 0.91 -27.80
N ASP A 619 5.28 0.94 -27.07
CA ASP A 619 5.10 0.14 -25.86
C ASP A 619 4.03 -0.93 -26.06
N VAL A 620 4.22 -2.08 -25.42
CA VAL A 620 3.22 -3.14 -25.36
C VAL A 620 3.09 -3.62 -23.92
N VAL A 621 1.86 -3.69 -23.40
CA VAL A 621 1.55 -4.33 -22.12
C VAL A 621 0.39 -5.31 -22.27
N VAL A 622 0.52 -6.48 -21.68
CA VAL A 622 -0.49 -7.55 -21.70
C VAL A 622 -0.91 -7.88 -20.27
N GLY A 623 -2.21 -7.86 -20.00
CA GLY A 623 -2.78 -8.28 -18.73
C GLY A 623 -3.80 -9.39 -18.87
N GLU A 624 -3.83 -10.30 -17.90
CA GLU A 624 -4.82 -11.38 -17.78
C GLU A 624 -5.69 -11.17 -16.54
N ALA A 625 -7.00 -11.33 -16.69
CA ALA A 625 -7.98 -11.04 -15.66
C ALA A 625 -9.21 -11.97 -15.66
N GLY A 626 -9.24 -13.06 -16.45
CA GLY A 626 -10.37 -13.98 -16.52
C GLY A 626 -10.73 -14.56 -15.15
N ASP A 627 -9.72 -14.84 -14.35
CA ASP A 627 -9.86 -15.33 -12.98
C ASP A 627 -10.50 -14.33 -12.01
N ALA A 628 -10.59 -13.04 -12.33
CA ALA A 628 -11.26 -12.05 -11.50
C ALA A 628 -12.80 -12.05 -11.67
N TYR A 629 -13.32 -12.65 -12.75
CA TYR A 629 -14.76 -12.68 -13.05
C TYR A 629 -15.43 -13.89 -12.39
N ARG A 630 -15.74 -13.73 -11.10
CA ARG A 630 -16.38 -14.75 -10.27
C ARG A 630 -17.74 -14.28 -9.80
N VAL A 631 -18.69 -15.20 -9.77
CA VAL A 631 -19.96 -15.03 -9.09
C VAL A 631 -19.82 -15.66 -7.71
N VAL A 632 -19.64 -14.80 -6.70
CA VAL A 632 -19.58 -15.21 -5.30
C VAL A 632 -21.00 -15.24 -4.74
N PRO A 633 -21.51 -16.40 -4.29
CA PRO A 633 -22.85 -16.48 -3.73
C PRO A 633 -22.91 -15.79 -2.36
N THR A 634 -24.00 -15.10 -2.11
CA THR A 634 -24.40 -14.56 -0.80
C THR A 634 -24.55 -15.69 0.23
N ALA A 635 -24.55 -15.35 1.52
CA ALA A 635 -24.76 -16.34 2.58
C ALA A 635 -26.05 -17.15 2.38
N ALA A 636 -27.15 -16.49 2.00
CA ALA A 636 -28.43 -17.13 1.73
C ALA A 636 -28.38 -18.08 0.52
N GLU A 637 -27.67 -17.71 -0.55
CA GLU A 637 -27.49 -18.58 -1.72
C GLU A 637 -26.63 -19.81 -1.37
N ARG A 638 -25.62 -19.65 -0.51
CA ARG A 638 -24.79 -20.78 -0.04
C ARG A 638 -25.59 -21.77 0.81
N GLU A 639 -26.50 -21.27 1.65
CA GLU A 639 -27.44 -22.13 2.41
C GLU A 639 -28.33 -22.97 1.48
N GLN A 640 -28.58 -22.49 0.26
CA GLN A 640 -29.32 -23.19 -0.79
C GLN A 640 -28.43 -24.05 -1.70
N GLY A 641 -27.16 -24.23 -1.35
CA GLY A 641 -26.19 -25.05 -2.09
C GLY A 641 -25.52 -24.36 -3.27
N ALA A 642 -25.70 -23.05 -3.47
CA ALA A 642 -25.02 -22.32 -4.53
C ALA A 642 -23.51 -22.27 -4.27
N GLN A 643 -22.73 -22.54 -5.32
CA GLN A 643 -21.28 -22.50 -5.30
C GLN A 643 -20.74 -21.30 -6.07
N GLU A 644 -19.53 -20.88 -5.72
CA GLU A 644 -18.80 -19.90 -6.52
C GLU A 644 -18.54 -20.46 -7.92
N ARG A 645 -18.74 -19.63 -8.94
CA ARG A 645 -18.46 -19.99 -10.34
C ARG A 645 -17.74 -18.89 -11.09
N LYS A 646 -16.85 -19.27 -12.01
CA LYS A 646 -16.21 -18.36 -12.95
C LYS A 646 -17.15 -18.02 -14.10
N LEU A 647 -17.08 -16.79 -14.61
CA LEU A 647 -17.78 -16.37 -15.84
C LEU A 647 -16.88 -16.52 -17.07
N LEU A 648 -15.58 -16.31 -16.90
CA LEU A 648 -14.59 -16.33 -17.97
C LEU A 648 -13.54 -17.43 -17.74
N ASP A 649 -13.09 -18.02 -18.85
CA ASP A 649 -11.84 -18.78 -18.94
C ASP A 649 -10.67 -17.86 -19.28
N ARG A 650 -10.94 -16.75 -19.96
CA ARG A 650 -9.92 -15.80 -20.42
C ARG A 650 -10.47 -14.38 -20.47
N PHE A 651 -9.67 -13.44 -19.99
CA PHE A 651 -9.75 -12.05 -20.39
C PHE A 651 -8.33 -11.50 -20.50
N THR A 652 -7.77 -11.58 -21.72
CA THR A 652 -6.47 -10.99 -22.01
C THR A 652 -6.68 -9.64 -22.69
N ARG A 653 -6.13 -8.58 -22.11
CA ARG A 653 -6.07 -7.25 -22.74
C ARG A 653 -4.63 -6.93 -23.12
N THR A 654 -4.42 -6.56 -24.37
CA THR A 654 -3.14 -6.03 -24.85
C THR A 654 -3.30 -4.57 -25.23
N LEU A 655 -2.48 -3.71 -24.64
CA LEU A 655 -2.36 -2.31 -25.05
C LEU A 655 -1.10 -2.17 -25.89
N ILE A 656 -1.25 -1.66 -27.12
CA ILE A 656 -0.13 -1.27 -27.98
C ILE A 656 -0.15 0.25 -28.08
N PHE A 657 0.85 0.91 -27.53
CA PHE A 657 0.97 2.37 -27.59
C PHE A 657 2.02 2.76 -28.62
N LEU A 658 1.55 3.26 -29.76
CA LEU A 658 2.36 3.82 -30.84
C LEU A 658 2.55 5.31 -30.55
N LYS A 659 3.71 5.65 -29.97
CA LYS A 659 3.94 6.95 -29.32
C LYS A 659 4.04 8.15 -30.28
N PRO A 660 3.44 9.31 -29.97
CA PRO A 660 2.41 9.54 -28.96
C PRO A 660 0.98 9.32 -29.50
N ASP A 661 0.84 8.95 -30.77
CA ASP A 661 -0.35 9.24 -31.56
C ASP A 661 -1.52 8.26 -31.39
N LEU A 662 -1.26 7.00 -31.04
CA LEU A 662 -2.29 5.97 -31.09
C LEU A 662 -2.13 4.90 -30.00
N LEU A 663 -3.21 4.67 -29.26
CA LEU A 663 -3.39 3.49 -28.41
C LEU A 663 -4.29 2.48 -29.13
N VAL A 664 -3.79 1.28 -29.34
CA VAL A 664 -4.59 0.11 -29.74
C VAL A 664 -4.91 -0.71 -28.49
N VAL A 665 -6.19 -0.99 -28.27
CA VAL A 665 -6.67 -1.90 -27.23
C VAL A 665 -7.18 -3.17 -27.90
N TYR A 666 -6.49 -4.28 -27.66
CA TYR A 666 -6.85 -5.59 -28.17
C TYR A 666 -7.27 -6.53 -27.04
N ASP A 667 -8.56 -6.87 -27.00
CA ASP A 667 -9.13 -7.75 -25.99
C ASP A 667 -9.47 -9.12 -26.58
N ARG A 668 -9.19 -10.17 -25.81
CA ARG A 668 -9.56 -11.56 -26.11
C ARG A 668 -10.32 -12.12 -24.91
N LEU A 669 -11.61 -12.35 -25.09
CA LEU A 669 -12.51 -12.86 -24.05
C LEU A 669 -12.94 -14.28 -24.41
N VAL A 670 -12.90 -15.20 -23.44
CA VAL A 670 -13.53 -16.52 -23.57
C VAL A 670 -14.43 -16.73 -22.36
N ALA A 671 -15.75 -16.74 -22.59
CA ALA A 671 -16.77 -16.99 -21.60
C ALA A 671 -17.11 -18.48 -21.49
N LYS A 672 -17.46 -18.92 -20.27
CA LYS A 672 -17.88 -20.30 -19.98
C LYS A 672 -19.12 -20.72 -20.77
N GLN A 673 -20.00 -19.77 -21.05
CA GLN A 673 -21.26 -19.94 -21.79
C GLN A 673 -21.45 -18.76 -22.75
N PRO A 674 -22.35 -18.85 -23.74
CA PRO A 674 -22.70 -17.69 -24.56
C PRO A 674 -23.21 -16.53 -23.67
N SER A 675 -22.50 -15.41 -23.68
CA SER A 675 -22.75 -14.25 -22.82
C SER A 675 -22.76 -12.95 -23.63
N SER A 676 -23.43 -11.93 -23.11
CA SER A 676 -23.25 -10.55 -23.60
C SER A 676 -21.97 -9.96 -23.03
N PHE A 677 -21.31 -9.11 -23.80
CA PHE A 677 -20.15 -8.35 -23.36
C PHE A 677 -20.47 -6.86 -23.47
N GLU A 678 -20.23 -6.13 -22.41
CA GLU A 678 -20.43 -4.68 -22.36
C GLU A 678 -19.09 -3.98 -22.13
N TYR A 679 -18.59 -3.30 -23.16
CA TYR A 679 -17.36 -2.52 -23.11
C TYR A 679 -17.67 -1.12 -22.55
N TRP A 680 -17.06 -0.79 -21.42
CA TRP A 680 -17.22 0.50 -20.76
C TRP A 680 -16.10 1.46 -21.16
N LEU A 681 -16.49 2.67 -21.53
CA LEU A 681 -15.60 3.82 -21.69
C LEU A 681 -16.17 5.00 -20.89
N HIS A 682 -15.30 5.72 -20.19
CA HIS A 682 -15.68 6.88 -19.43
C HIS A 682 -14.83 8.08 -19.76
N ALA A 683 -15.46 9.24 -19.83
CA ALA A 683 -14.82 10.50 -20.13
C ALA A 683 -15.32 11.61 -19.21
N VAL A 684 -14.59 12.73 -19.16
CA VAL A 684 -15.02 13.92 -18.44
C VAL A 684 -16.30 14.50 -19.08
N ASN A 685 -16.34 14.51 -20.41
CA ASN A 685 -17.42 15.08 -21.21
C ASN A 685 -18.14 14.00 -22.04
N GLN A 686 -19.32 14.36 -22.54
CA GLN A 686 -20.15 13.47 -23.35
C GLN A 686 -19.41 12.98 -24.60
N PHE A 687 -19.66 11.73 -24.99
CA PHE A 687 -19.14 11.20 -26.24
C PHE A 687 -20.02 11.68 -27.41
N GLU A 688 -19.39 12.22 -28.45
CA GLU A 688 -20.01 12.47 -29.74
C GLU A 688 -19.94 11.19 -30.60
N THR A 689 -21.06 10.78 -31.19
CA THR A 689 -21.09 9.66 -32.13
C THR A 689 -20.82 10.18 -33.54
N LEU A 690 -19.65 9.85 -34.09
CA LEU A 690 -19.25 10.24 -35.45
C LEU A 690 -19.76 9.26 -36.51
N GLY A 691 -20.05 8.02 -36.11
CA GLY A 691 -20.57 6.98 -36.98
C GLY A 691 -20.96 5.72 -36.20
N PRO A 692 -21.39 4.65 -36.88
CA PRO A 692 -21.87 3.42 -36.24
C PRO A 692 -20.87 2.75 -35.29
N ASN A 693 -19.58 2.99 -35.51
CA ASN A 693 -18.48 2.40 -34.75
C ASN A 693 -17.40 3.42 -34.36
N SER A 694 -17.70 4.71 -34.48
CA SER A 694 -16.75 5.81 -34.27
C SER A 694 -17.32 6.84 -33.31
N LEU A 695 -16.51 7.22 -32.33
CA LEU A 695 -16.85 8.11 -31.23
C LEU A 695 -15.75 9.16 -31.06
N ARG A 696 -16.10 10.29 -30.46
CA ARG A 696 -15.15 11.31 -30.04
C ARG A 696 -15.44 11.77 -28.63
N THR A 697 -14.39 11.99 -27.85
CA THR A 697 -14.47 12.78 -26.61
C THR A 697 -13.48 13.93 -26.68
N GLN A 698 -13.82 15.04 -26.02
CA GLN A 698 -13.02 16.25 -26.02
C GLN A 698 -12.97 16.84 -24.62
N THR A 699 -11.79 17.29 -24.20
CA THR A 699 -11.58 18.08 -22.99
C THR A 699 -10.66 19.24 -23.34
N GLY A 700 -11.13 20.48 -23.19
CA GLY A 700 -10.38 21.65 -23.62
C GLY A 700 -10.07 21.62 -25.12
N ASP A 701 -8.79 21.83 -25.47
CA ASP A 701 -8.27 21.79 -26.83
C ASP A 701 -7.73 20.40 -27.25
N VAL A 702 -8.03 19.35 -26.48
CA VAL A 702 -7.57 17.98 -26.74
C VAL A 702 -8.78 17.09 -27.03
N VAL A 703 -8.67 16.32 -28.11
CA VAL A 703 -9.69 15.36 -28.56
C VAL A 703 -9.12 13.95 -28.59
N CYS A 704 -9.96 12.95 -28.38
CA CYS A 704 -9.67 11.56 -28.68
C CYS A 704 -10.71 11.04 -29.66
N ASP A 705 -10.26 10.66 -30.85
CA ASP A 705 -11.06 9.88 -31.79
C ASP A 705 -10.96 8.40 -31.39
N ILE A 706 -12.10 7.69 -31.35
CA ILE A 706 -12.22 6.32 -30.84
C ILE A 706 -12.96 5.47 -31.86
N ASP A 707 -12.31 4.45 -32.40
CA ASP A 707 -12.90 3.54 -33.38
C ASP A 707 -12.96 2.10 -32.84
N PHE A 708 -14.15 1.50 -32.86
CA PHE A 708 -14.33 0.07 -32.63
C PHE A 708 -14.27 -0.66 -33.98
N LEU A 709 -13.16 -1.33 -34.25
CA LEU A 709 -12.94 -2.04 -35.52
C LEU A 709 -13.46 -3.48 -35.48
N ALA A 710 -13.48 -4.09 -34.31
CA ALA A 710 -14.12 -5.39 -34.05
C ALA A 710 -14.67 -5.43 -32.62
N PRO A 711 -15.76 -6.18 -32.37
CA PRO A 711 -16.66 -6.75 -33.35
C PRO A 711 -17.56 -5.67 -34.00
N ALA A 712 -18.16 -5.98 -35.14
CA ALA A 712 -19.14 -5.08 -35.78
C ALA A 712 -20.50 -5.09 -35.05
N GLY A 713 -21.28 -4.02 -35.24
CA GLY A 713 -22.68 -3.95 -34.77
C GLY A 713 -22.86 -3.71 -33.28
N LEU A 714 -21.91 -3.05 -32.61
CA LEU A 714 -22.03 -2.69 -31.20
C LEU A 714 -23.17 -1.69 -30.97
N GLY A 715 -23.99 -1.94 -29.95
CA GLY A 715 -25.01 -0.99 -29.49
C GLY A 715 -24.42 -0.01 -28.49
N PHE A 716 -24.45 1.29 -28.80
CA PHE A 716 -23.95 2.34 -27.90
C PHE A 716 -25.06 2.95 -27.05
N ARG A 717 -24.79 3.07 -25.75
CA ARG A 717 -25.60 3.84 -24.79
C ARG A 717 -24.67 4.67 -23.92
N GLN A 718 -25.09 5.85 -23.51
CA GLN A 718 -24.33 6.63 -22.52
C GLN A 718 -25.22 7.38 -21.55
N THR A 719 -24.69 7.64 -20.37
CA THR A 719 -25.33 8.42 -19.29
C THR A 719 -24.27 9.19 -18.52
N ASN A 720 -24.67 10.24 -17.80
CA ASN A 720 -23.84 10.94 -16.81
C ASN A 720 -24.30 10.67 -15.36
N GLU A 721 -25.25 9.75 -15.18
CA GLU A 721 -25.71 9.31 -13.87
C GLU A 721 -24.90 8.12 -13.36
N TYR A 722 -24.54 8.16 -12.08
CA TYR A 722 -23.94 7.03 -11.39
C TYR A 722 -25.03 6.18 -10.74
N ASP A 723 -24.79 4.88 -10.65
CA ASP A 723 -25.71 3.95 -9.99
C ASP A 723 -25.00 3.18 -8.86
N PRO A 724 -25.15 3.61 -7.58
CA PRO A 724 -25.92 4.77 -7.12
C PRO A 724 -25.15 6.09 -7.20
N ASN A 725 -25.89 7.20 -7.23
CA ASN A 725 -25.32 8.55 -7.18
C ASN A 725 -24.60 8.85 -5.85
N PRO A 726 -23.54 9.66 -5.87
CA PRO A 726 -22.86 10.09 -4.65
C PRO A 726 -23.76 11.02 -3.83
N ARG A 727 -23.41 11.22 -2.56
CA ARG A 727 -24.11 12.21 -1.70
C ARG A 727 -24.13 13.61 -2.34
N PRO A 728 -25.14 14.45 -2.04
CA PRO A 728 -25.36 15.74 -2.70
C PRO A 728 -24.18 16.72 -2.73
N ARG A 729 -23.16 16.55 -1.88
CA ARG A 729 -21.95 17.40 -1.88
C ARG A 729 -20.97 17.09 -3.03
N VAL A 730 -21.06 15.92 -3.64
CA VAL A 730 -20.31 15.59 -4.84
C VAL A 730 -21.16 16.03 -6.02
N LYS A 731 -20.70 17.06 -6.73
CA LYS A 731 -21.42 17.64 -7.88
C LYS A 731 -20.87 17.21 -9.23
N ILE A 732 -19.71 16.55 -9.25
CA ILE A 732 -19.08 16.16 -10.52
C ILE A 732 -19.96 15.16 -11.27
N ARG A 733 -20.09 15.40 -12.57
CA ARG A 733 -20.70 14.48 -13.51
C ARG A 733 -19.66 14.12 -14.56
N GLU A 734 -19.49 12.84 -14.76
CA GLU A 734 -18.60 12.23 -15.76
C GLU A 734 -19.50 11.37 -16.65
N TRP A 735 -19.10 11.11 -17.88
CA TRP A 735 -19.92 10.38 -18.85
C TRP A 735 -19.48 8.92 -18.94
N HIS A 736 -20.46 8.04 -19.11
CA HIS A 736 -20.29 6.60 -19.07
C HIS A 736 -20.93 6.00 -20.33
N LEU A 737 -20.10 5.66 -21.31
CA LEU A 737 -20.50 4.95 -22.51
C LEU A 737 -20.39 3.44 -22.26
N MET A 738 -21.41 2.72 -22.69
CA MET A 738 -21.47 1.27 -22.75
C MET A 738 -21.68 0.85 -24.21
N ALA A 739 -20.76 0.05 -24.74
CA ALA A 739 -20.85 -0.58 -26.05
C ALA A 739 -21.13 -2.09 -25.88
N THR A 740 -22.31 -2.52 -26.28
CA THR A 740 -22.80 -3.90 -26.05
C THR A 740 -22.75 -4.73 -27.33
N THR A 741 -22.27 -5.97 -27.23
CA THR A 741 -22.31 -6.94 -28.33
C THR A 741 -23.75 -7.21 -28.79
N PRO A 742 -24.03 -7.28 -30.11
CA PRO A 742 -25.39 -7.45 -30.61
C PRO A 742 -26.00 -8.82 -30.27
N GLU A 743 -25.15 -9.82 -30.06
CA GLU A 743 -25.54 -11.19 -29.77
C GLU A 743 -24.67 -11.77 -28.65
N LYS A 744 -25.20 -12.78 -27.96
CA LYS A 744 -24.41 -13.55 -26.99
C LYS A 744 -23.41 -14.44 -27.71
N ARG A 745 -22.16 -14.44 -27.26
CA ARG A 745 -21.09 -15.28 -27.84
C ARG A 745 -20.25 -15.92 -26.72
N ARG A 746 -19.61 -17.05 -27.01
CA ARG A 746 -18.62 -17.65 -26.09
C ARG A 746 -17.25 -16.99 -26.20
N GLN A 747 -16.93 -16.45 -27.36
CA GLN A 747 -15.66 -15.79 -27.63
C GLN A 747 -15.94 -14.46 -28.33
N VAL A 748 -15.16 -13.45 -27.99
CA VAL A 748 -15.19 -12.16 -28.67
C VAL A 748 -13.81 -11.52 -28.59
N GLU A 749 -13.38 -10.94 -29.70
CA GLU A 749 -12.25 -10.04 -29.75
C GLU A 749 -12.73 -8.61 -29.93
N PHE A 750 -12.18 -7.68 -29.13
CA PHE A 750 -12.33 -6.25 -29.39
C PHE A 750 -11.03 -5.71 -29.95
N VAL A 751 -11.12 -4.93 -31.03
CA VAL A 751 -10.01 -4.13 -31.55
C VAL A 751 -10.47 -2.67 -31.54
N THR A 752 -9.99 -1.91 -30.55
CA THR A 752 -10.38 -0.52 -30.34
C THR A 752 -9.17 0.39 -30.53
N LEU A 753 -9.35 1.46 -31.31
CA LEU A 753 -8.35 2.50 -31.51
C LEU A 753 -8.71 3.73 -30.69
N CYS A 754 -7.73 4.35 -30.02
CA CYS A 754 -7.88 5.62 -29.34
C CYS A 754 -6.75 6.56 -29.78
N ALA A 755 -7.08 7.57 -30.57
CA ALA A 755 -6.15 8.52 -31.17
C ALA A 755 -6.26 9.90 -30.50
N PRO A 756 -5.49 10.18 -29.43
CA PRO A 756 -5.47 11.48 -28.80
C PRO A 756 -4.68 12.49 -29.63
N ARG A 757 -5.22 13.70 -29.79
CA ARG A 757 -4.55 14.80 -30.50
C ARG A 757 -5.01 16.16 -30.00
N LYS A 758 -4.22 17.20 -30.29
CA LYS A 758 -4.72 18.57 -30.24
C LYS A 758 -5.82 18.75 -31.27
N ALA A 759 -6.87 19.50 -30.93
CA ALA A 759 -8.01 19.75 -31.80
C ALA A 759 -7.60 20.43 -33.12
N SER A 760 -6.51 21.21 -33.09
CA SER A 760 -5.91 21.86 -34.27
C SER A 760 -5.15 20.90 -35.19
N ALA A 761 -4.76 19.71 -34.71
CA ALA A 761 -4.08 18.71 -35.53
C ALA A 761 -5.11 17.91 -36.35
N ALA A 762 -4.73 17.50 -37.56
CA ALA A 762 -5.57 16.68 -38.41
C ALA A 762 -5.85 15.30 -37.75
N PRO A 763 -7.04 14.72 -37.94
CA PRO A 763 -7.29 13.33 -37.59
C PRO A 763 -6.33 12.38 -38.29
N LEU A 764 -6.02 11.25 -37.66
CA LEU A 764 -5.25 10.19 -38.32
C LEU A 764 -6.03 9.63 -39.52
N PRO A 765 -5.35 9.20 -40.59
CA PRO A 765 -5.99 8.44 -41.65
C PRO A 765 -6.67 7.18 -41.10
N LYS A 766 -7.77 6.78 -41.72
CA LYS A 766 -8.53 5.60 -41.29
C LYS A 766 -7.64 4.36 -41.31
N ALA A 767 -7.59 3.67 -40.17
CA ALA A 767 -6.91 2.39 -40.05
C ALA A 767 -7.61 1.29 -40.86
N THR A 768 -6.85 0.30 -41.30
CA THR A 768 -7.38 -0.92 -41.93
C THR A 768 -7.23 -2.09 -40.98
N LEU A 769 -8.33 -2.78 -40.69
CA LEU A 769 -8.31 -4.06 -39.97
C LEU A 769 -8.77 -5.15 -40.93
N GLU A 770 -7.85 -6.04 -41.27
CA GLU A 770 -8.09 -7.19 -42.13
C GLU A 770 -8.28 -8.44 -41.25
N SER A 771 -9.42 -9.13 -41.41
CA SER A 771 -9.62 -10.43 -40.77
C SER A 771 -8.92 -11.50 -41.59
N VAL A 772 -8.06 -12.27 -40.94
CA VAL A 772 -7.30 -13.36 -41.54
C VAL A 772 -7.53 -14.64 -40.72
N GLU A 773 -7.14 -15.79 -41.25
CA GLU A 773 -7.27 -17.04 -40.51
C GLU A 773 -6.51 -16.96 -39.17
N GLY A 774 -7.24 -17.11 -38.06
CA GLY A 774 -6.67 -17.14 -36.71
C GLY A 774 -6.44 -15.77 -36.06
N GLY A 775 -6.82 -14.65 -36.68
CA GLY A 775 -6.70 -13.33 -36.05
C GLY A 775 -6.94 -12.15 -36.99
N TYR A 776 -6.22 -11.06 -36.73
CA TYR A 776 -6.35 -9.82 -37.50
C TYR A 776 -4.99 -9.23 -37.88
N VAL A 777 -4.94 -8.53 -39.00
CA VAL A 777 -3.83 -7.65 -39.38
C VAL A 777 -4.32 -6.21 -39.34
N LEU A 778 -3.76 -5.43 -38.42
CA LEU A 778 -4.04 -4.00 -38.29
C LEU A 778 -2.94 -3.20 -38.99
N ARG A 779 -3.33 -2.29 -39.88
CA ARG A 779 -2.44 -1.33 -40.55
C ARG A 779 -2.87 0.09 -40.25
N VAL A 780 -1.93 0.91 -39.79
CA VAL A 780 -2.19 2.30 -39.39
C VAL A 780 -1.16 3.22 -40.03
N LYS A 781 -1.63 4.38 -40.51
CA LYS A 781 -0.76 5.49 -40.92
C LYS A 781 -0.69 6.50 -39.77
N LEU A 782 0.53 6.91 -39.44
CA LEU A 782 0.86 7.85 -38.37
C LEU A 782 1.46 9.11 -38.98
N PRO A 783 1.54 10.23 -38.24
CA PRO A 783 2.10 11.48 -38.77
C PRO A 783 3.56 11.34 -39.24
N ASP A 784 4.32 10.44 -38.60
CA ASP A 784 5.74 10.20 -38.87
C ASP A 784 6.02 8.83 -39.50
N GLY A 785 5.00 8.12 -40.01
CA GLY A 785 5.24 6.81 -40.64
C GLY A 785 4.02 5.91 -40.61
N GLU A 786 4.25 4.62 -40.35
CA GLU A 786 3.19 3.60 -40.37
C GLU A 786 3.49 2.48 -39.38
N ALA A 787 2.46 1.71 -39.02
CA ALA A 787 2.64 0.51 -38.24
C ALA A 787 1.73 -0.63 -38.71
N THR A 788 2.25 -1.85 -38.62
CA THR A 788 1.52 -3.09 -38.82
C THR A 788 1.54 -3.91 -37.54
N ALA A 789 0.38 -4.38 -37.09
CA ALA A 789 0.24 -5.28 -35.95
C ALA A 789 -0.48 -6.59 -36.35
N LEU A 790 0.14 -7.72 -36.02
CA LEU A 790 -0.42 -9.06 -36.13
C LEU A 790 -1.08 -9.42 -34.79
N LEU A 791 -2.41 -9.55 -34.79
CA LEU A 791 -3.24 -9.72 -33.61
C LEU A 791 -3.85 -11.14 -33.58
N PRO A 792 -3.17 -12.15 -33.01
CA PRO A 792 -3.68 -13.52 -32.99
C PRO A 792 -4.84 -13.69 -32.00
N ALA A 793 -5.94 -14.25 -32.49
CA ALA A 793 -7.13 -14.53 -31.68
C ALA A 793 -6.95 -15.73 -30.73
N ARG A 794 -6.07 -16.66 -31.08
CA ARG A 794 -5.77 -17.87 -30.30
C ARG A 794 -4.29 -18.19 -30.26
N GLU A 795 -3.89 -18.92 -29.24
CA GLU A 795 -2.53 -19.45 -29.13
C GLU A 795 -2.19 -20.35 -30.33
N GLY A 796 -0.95 -20.28 -30.80
CA GLY A 796 -0.46 -21.02 -31.95
C GLY A 796 -0.95 -20.55 -33.33
N ALA A 797 -1.83 -19.53 -33.42
CA ALA A 797 -2.23 -18.96 -34.70
C ALA A 797 -1.01 -18.39 -35.45
N VAL A 798 -0.90 -18.69 -36.74
CA VAL A 798 0.19 -18.18 -37.58
C VAL A 798 -0.35 -17.06 -38.46
N LEU A 799 0.11 -15.82 -38.21
CA LEU A 799 -0.27 -14.67 -39.01
C LEU A 799 0.93 -14.20 -39.83
N LYS A 800 0.68 -13.80 -41.08
CA LYS A 800 1.72 -13.24 -41.96
C LYS A 800 1.18 -12.03 -42.71
N ALA A 801 1.89 -10.91 -42.63
CA ALA A 801 1.61 -9.72 -43.42
C ALA A 801 2.82 -8.79 -43.41
N ASP A 802 3.04 -8.06 -44.52
CA ASP A 802 4.04 -6.99 -44.64
C ASP A 802 5.46 -7.41 -44.20
N GLY A 803 5.85 -8.66 -44.50
CA GLY A 803 7.15 -9.23 -44.11
C GLY A 803 7.26 -9.65 -42.63
N LEU A 804 6.18 -9.51 -41.85
CA LEU A 804 6.06 -9.99 -40.49
C LEU A 804 5.45 -11.40 -40.46
N GLU A 805 5.91 -12.21 -39.51
CA GLU A 805 5.32 -13.49 -39.15
C GLU A 805 5.15 -13.55 -37.64
N SER A 806 3.99 -13.99 -37.17
CA SER A 806 3.74 -14.30 -35.77
C SER A 806 3.26 -15.73 -35.61
N ARG A 807 3.59 -16.35 -34.47
CA ARG A 807 3.17 -17.72 -34.11
C ARG A 807 2.61 -17.70 -32.68
N GLY A 808 1.32 -17.44 -32.54
CA GLY A 808 0.64 -17.26 -31.26
C GLY A 808 0.96 -15.95 -30.55
N ALA A 809 2.15 -15.39 -30.76
CA ALA A 809 2.60 -14.10 -30.25
C ALA A 809 1.95 -12.92 -31.01
N LEU A 810 1.72 -11.83 -30.31
CA LEU A 810 1.41 -10.54 -30.91
C LEU A 810 2.71 -9.88 -31.39
N VAL A 811 2.72 -9.46 -32.65
CA VAL A 811 3.86 -8.77 -33.27
C VAL A 811 3.39 -7.40 -33.75
N VAL A 812 4.13 -6.36 -33.39
CA VAL A 812 3.92 -5.02 -33.94
C VAL A 812 5.24 -4.49 -34.49
N GLN A 813 5.19 -3.90 -35.68
CA GLN A 813 6.30 -3.13 -36.24
C GLN A 813 5.80 -1.73 -36.56
N ARG A 814 6.51 -0.72 -36.04
CA ARG A 814 6.33 0.67 -36.45
C ARG A 814 7.55 1.11 -37.24
N THR A 815 7.34 1.70 -38.40
CA THR A 815 8.39 2.26 -39.25
C THR A 815 8.32 3.78 -39.17
N THR A 816 9.43 4.41 -38.77
CA THR A 816 9.60 5.87 -38.75
C THR A 816 10.81 6.26 -39.63
N PRO A 817 11.10 7.56 -39.85
CA PRO A 817 12.33 8.00 -40.53
C PRO A 817 13.63 7.47 -39.90
N GLN A 818 13.61 7.09 -38.63
CA GLN A 818 14.75 6.53 -37.91
C GLN A 818 14.89 5.01 -38.09
N GLY A 819 13.93 4.36 -38.74
CA GLY A 819 13.92 2.92 -39.04
C GLY A 819 12.77 2.16 -38.39
N PRO A 820 12.67 0.85 -38.64
CA PRO A 820 11.63 0.00 -38.05
C PRO A 820 11.94 -0.37 -36.60
N THR A 821 10.93 -0.26 -35.75
CA THR A 821 10.92 -0.79 -34.38
C THR A 821 9.94 -1.94 -34.31
N ARG A 822 10.43 -3.15 -34.05
CA ARG A 822 9.62 -4.36 -33.87
C ARG A 822 9.53 -4.74 -32.39
N VAL A 823 8.32 -5.01 -31.93
CA VAL A 823 8.03 -5.56 -30.60
C VAL A 823 7.21 -6.83 -30.75
N GLU A 824 7.59 -7.85 -30.00
CA GLU A 824 6.91 -9.14 -29.95
C GLU A 824 6.63 -9.50 -28.49
N VAL A 825 5.38 -9.89 -28.21
CA VAL A 825 4.94 -10.36 -26.89
C VAL A 825 4.09 -11.62 -27.04
N PRO A 826 4.10 -12.53 -26.05
CA PRO A 826 3.26 -13.73 -26.07
C PRO A 826 1.76 -13.48 -26.24
#